data_AF-A0A972BAB3-F1
#
_entry.id   AF-A0A972BAB3-F1
#
_cell.length_a   1.000
_cell.length_b   1.000
_cell.length_c   1.000
_cell.angle_alpha   90.00
_cell.angle_beta   90.00
_cell.angle_gamma   90.00
#
_symmetry.space_group_name_H-M   'P 1'
#
loop_
_entity.id
_entity.type
_entity.pdbx_description
1 polymer ?
#
loop_
_entity_poly.entity_id
_entity_poly.type
_entity_poly.pdbx_seq_one_letter_code
_entity_poly.pdbx_strand_id
1 'polypeptide(L)'
;AIMDFSNMIGDYPYNSFTLVQSPLSAGLGMEYPGLAVIGPTKNARTLENVITHEIAHSWFYGSLGFNERRFPFLDEGLSSSYEERVMKDKYPDRRLWEIILRTEKQAKFLHADKLPAEALHEMQWLIPARNNSEQPLDLPSTDYDRFNYSQMIYTKASMGFTYLRAYLGDSLFDAGMRDFYRQWRFRHPGPDDLRAVFEQQTQKELGWFFNDFIGTTKRIDYHIVKIDKQQLLVKNRGEMASPLIIAGLWGDSICFEKWIDGFAGERWIEIPKGDYSEIKIDPHHIMPERFRLNNNIRTSGLFPKSDPVQPQLLAGIEDPEKIALMYIPLVNWNRENGLMAGVALYNGVITPKPVEYLVMPFYSFNQSKLAGFGKISYQFTPYNNLIRMATFTLQGTQFGAPGNLDYRKLMAGLTINLRKNRSTNPFQHSIHGRFTMASDLNQVINMQQAKMNRYIQFGYNFEKDSPVNPFHLLVSFEAGETFSKTALDFNYRQSYSGRDKGLDIRVFAGAMLGNSSSDSFHSLAPAGRSGRELYLYDGIYPDRFAVFPGSFLSRQITFSEGGLVSPVNHALGYSKWLLSLSLTSSLPGILSKTGIKPFANVLLNDHGLSTRYNSPLFIEAGFKAGIPNVLEIYIPLLVSNNIQSVTGPVKERIRFVISLDISKQSRAIIEN
;
A
#
# COMPACT_ATOMS: atom_id res chain seq x y z
N ALA A 1 -25.65 -18.98 19.23
CA ALA A 1 -25.60 -19.26 17.78
C ALA A 1 -26.87 -19.94 17.27
N ILE A 2 -27.07 -21.27 17.44
CA ILE A 2 -28.23 -21.97 16.84
C ILE A 2 -29.57 -21.32 17.19
N MET A 3 -29.84 -21.08 18.48
CA MET A 3 -31.09 -20.45 18.92
C MET A 3 -31.24 -19.02 18.36
N ASP A 4 -30.15 -18.25 18.34
CA ASP A 4 -30.15 -16.87 17.86
C ASP A 4 -30.50 -16.83 16.36
N PHE A 5 -29.84 -17.66 15.55
CA PHE A 5 -30.12 -17.78 14.12
C PHE A 5 -31.50 -18.36 13.84
N SER A 6 -31.98 -19.32 14.65
CA SER A 6 -33.36 -19.80 14.53
C SER A 6 -34.39 -18.69 14.73
N ASN A 7 -34.16 -17.79 15.69
CA ASN A 7 -35.05 -16.66 15.93
C ASN A 7 -34.99 -15.61 14.80
N MET A 8 -33.81 -15.35 14.24
CA MET A 8 -33.62 -14.32 13.23
C MET A 8 -33.96 -14.77 11.80
N ILE A 9 -33.76 -16.06 11.48
CA ILE A 9 -33.85 -16.59 10.11
C ILE A 9 -34.95 -17.66 9.99
N GLY A 10 -35.04 -18.59 10.93
CA GLY A 10 -36.02 -19.67 10.93
C GLY A 10 -35.44 -21.00 11.41
N ASP A 11 -36.28 -22.02 11.54
CA ASP A 11 -35.90 -23.28 12.21
C ASP A 11 -34.61 -23.91 11.67
N TYR A 12 -33.78 -24.38 12.61
CA TYR A 12 -32.56 -25.11 12.29
C TYR A 12 -32.89 -26.37 11.45
N PRO A 13 -32.16 -26.64 10.36
CA PRO A 13 -32.59 -27.62 9.37
C PRO A 13 -32.26 -29.08 9.68
N TYR A 14 -31.39 -29.36 10.65
CA TYR A 14 -30.88 -30.70 10.96
C TYR A 14 -31.24 -31.12 12.39
N ASN A 15 -31.15 -32.43 12.69
CA ASN A 15 -31.45 -32.95 14.04
C ASN A 15 -30.28 -32.81 15.03
N SER A 16 -29.07 -32.53 14.52
CA SER A 16 -27.84 -32.45 15.31
C SER A 16 -26.81 -31.59 14.57
N PHE A 17 -25.89 -30.98 15.31
CA PHE A 17 -24.71 -30.32 14.77
C PHE A 17 -23.46 -30.86 15.45
N THR A 18 -22.46 -31.26 14.66
CA THR A 18 -21.20 -31.83 15.17
C THR A 18 -20.04 -30.87 14.95
N LEU A 19 -19.21 -30.68 15.97
CA LEU A 19 -17.95 -29.93 15.87
C LEU A 19 -16.78 -30.91 15.95
N VAL A 20 -15.87 -30.84 14.97
CA VAL A 20 -14.67 -31.69 14.91
C VAL A 20 -13.43 -30.81 14.85
N GLN A 21 -12.53 -30.93 15.82
CA GLN A 21 -11.24 -30.21 15.74
C GLN A 21 -10.25 -30.99 14.87
N SER A 22 -9.60 -30.31 13.91
CA SER A 22 -8.62 -30.91 13.00
C SER A 22 -7.49 -29.91 12.68
N PRO A 23 -6.25 -30.38 12.39
CA PRO A 23 -5.22 -29.52 11.80
C PRO A 23 -5.59 -29.15 10.35
N LEU A 24 -6.50 -28.19 10.20
CA LEU A 24 -6.90 -27.65 8.90
C LEU A 24 -5.74 -26.88 8.24
N SER A 25 -5.61 -27.06 6.93
CA SER A 25 -4.63 -26.34 6.10
C SER A 25 -5.27 -25.15 5.35
N ALA A 26 -6.60 -25.05 5.33
CA ALA A 26 -7.37 -24.05 4.59
C ALA A 26 -8.36 -23.34 5.53
N GLY A 27 -7.97 -22.19 6.07
CA GLY A 27 -8.83 -21.41 6.97
C GLY A 27 -8.86 -21.89 8.42
N LEU A 28 -9.80 -21.33 9.19
CA LEU A 28 -10.05 -21.69 10.60
C LEU A 28 -11.26 -22.60 10.79
N GLY A 29 -12.11 -22.76 9.77
CA GLY A 29 -13.30 -23.59 9.78
C GLY A 29 -13.64 -24.12 8.39
N MET A 30 -14.58 -25.06 8.33
CA MET A 30 -15.13 -25.66 7.11
C MET A 30 -16.52 -26.23 7.40
N GLU A 31 -17.49 -25.92 6.55
CA GLU A 31 -18.92 -25.81 6.87
C GLU A 31 -19.82 -26.91 6.29
N TYR A 32 -19.48 -28.18 6.51
CA TYR A 32 -20.32 -29.27 6.01
C TYR A 32 -21.75 -29.24 6.62
N PRO A 33 -22.78 -29.70 5.88
CA PRO A 33 -24.15 -29.78 6.40
C PRO A 33 -24.23 -30.61 7.69
N GLY A 34 -24.59 -29.98 8.81
CA GLY A 34 -24.68 -30.63 10.13
C GLY A 34 -23.33 -30.91 10.81
N LEU A 35 -22.21 -30.47 10.24
CA LEU A 35 -20.87 -30.70 10.78
C LEU A 35 -19.91 -29.57 10.40
N ALA A 36 -19.23 -28.98 11.38
CA ALA A 36 -18.11 -28.09 11.11
C ALA A 36 -16.78 -28.68 11.56
N VAL A 37 -15.76 -28.57 10.70
CA VAL A 37 -14.38 -28.88 11.05
C VAL A 37 -13.71 -27.59 11.49
N ILE A 38 -13.10 -27.57 12.67
CA ILE A 38 -12.51 -26.37 13.29
C ILE A 38 -11.00 -26.53 13.43
N GLY A 39 -10.27 -25.51 12.99
CA GLY A 39 -8.82 -25.41 13.13
C GLY A 39 -8.38 -25.05 14.55
N PRO A 40 -7.10 -25.19 14.90
CA PRO A 40 -6.57 -24.69 16.17
C PRO A 40 -6.66 -23.16 16.22
N THR A 41 -7.27 -22.62 17.27
CA THR A 41 -7.40 -21.17 17.50
C THR A 41 -6.56 -20.70 18.69
N LYS A 42 -6.33 -19.39 18.78
CA LYS A 42 -5.42 -18.80 19.80
C LYS A 42 -6.04 -18.71 21.20
N ASN A 43 -7.37 -18.57 21.29
CA ASN A 43 -8.08 -18.41 22.54
C ASN A 43 -9.57 -18.78 22.39
N ALA A 44 -10.27 -18.92 23.52
CA ALA A 44 -11.68 -19.32 23.57
C ALA A 44 -12.62 -18.36 22.81
N ARG A 45 -12.32 -17.06 22.78
CA ARG A 45 -13.17 -16.07 22.09
C ARG A 45 -13.04 -16.18 20.57
N THR A 46 -11.82 -16.37 20.06
CA THR A 46 -11.60 -16.67 18.64
C THR A 46 -12.26 -17.99 18.26
N LEU A 47 -12.19 -19.02 19.12
CA LEU A 47 -12.89 -20.28 18.90
C LEU A 47 -14.40 -20.09 18.78
N GLU A 48 -15.00 -19.30 19.68
CA GLU A 48 -16.43 -19.01 19.65
C GLU A 48 -16.86 -18.22 18.41
N ASN A 49 -16.05 -17.26 17.97
CA ASN A 49 -16.28 -16.51 16.72
C ASN A 49 -16.38 -17.50 15.54
N VAL A 50 -15.35 -18.32 15.36
CA VAL A 50 -15.30 -19.33 14.28
C VAL A 50 -16.47 -20.31 14.38
N ILE A 51 -16.77 -20.86 15.56
CA ILE A 51 -17.92 -21.76 15.73
C ILE A 51 -19.24 -21.06 15.35
N THR A 52 -19.40 -19.78 15.69
CA THR A 52 -20.60 -19.01 15.36
C THR A 52 -20.73 -18.82 13.84
N HIS A 53 -19.63 -18.51 13.15
CA HIS A 53 -19.57 -18.44 11.68
C HIS A 53 -19.95 -19.77 11.03
N GLU A 54 -19.30 -20.86 11.43
CA GLU A 54 -19.56 -22.18 10.84
C GLU A 54 -20.98 -22.69 11.11
N ILE A 55 -21.61 -22.28 12.22
CA ILE A 55 -23.01 -22.60 12.49
C ILE A 55 -23.94 -21.82 11.55
N ALA A 56 -23.62 -20.57 11.20
CA ALA A 56 -24.46 -19.74 10.31
C ALA A 56 -24.63 -20.40 8.93
N HIS A 57 -23.59 -21.07 8.46
CA HIS A 57 -23.59 -21.86 7.24
C HIS A 57 -24.61 -23.00 7.21
N SER A 58 -25.17 -23.43 8.36
CA SER A 58 -26.31 -24.36 8.34
C SER A 58 -27.56 -23.77 7.65
N TRP A 59 -27.71 -22.45 7.67
CA TRP A 59 -28.78 -21.75 6.96
C TRP A 59 -28.37 -21.34 5.55
N PHE A 60 -27.26 -20.62 5.40
CA PHE A 60 -26.87 -19.98 4.13
C PHE A 60 -26.33 -20.98 3.09
N TYR A 61 -25.34 -21.79 3.47
CA TYR A 61 -24.87 -22.88 2.63
C TYR A 61 -25.81 -24.09 2.66
N GLY A 62 -26.02 -24.68 3.84
CA GLY A 62 -26.63 -26.00 3.98
C GLY A 62 -28.12 -26.07 3.62
N SER A 63 -28.90 -25.03 3.97
CA SER A 63 -30.34 -25.00 3.70
C SER A 63 -30.71 -24.22 2.46
N LEU A 64 -30.20 -23.00 2.33
CA LEU A 64 -30.51 -22.15 1.18
C LEU A 64 -29.75 -22.61 -0.07
N GLY A 65 -28.67 -23.39 0.06
CA GLY A 65 -27.96 -23.95 -1.07
C GLY A 65 -27.30 -22.88 -1.93
N PHE A 66 -26.77 -21.81 -1.32
CA PHE A 66 -26.08 -20.77 -2.08
C PHE A 66 -24.92 -21.35 -2.87
N ASN A 67 -24.78 -20.92 -4.12
CA ASN A 67 -23.65 -21.31 -4.96
C ASN A 67 -22.43 -20.46 -4.58
N GLU A 68 -21.65 -20.92 -3.61
CA GLU A 68 -20.42 -20.26 -3.12
C GLU A 68 -19.42 -19.90 -4.25
N ARG A 69 -19.38 -20.70 -5.32
CA ARG A 69 -18.48 -20.41 -6.45
C ARG A 69 -18.96 -19.24 -7.29
N ARG A 70 -20.28 -19.05 -7.42
CA ARG A 70 -20.89 -18.01 -8.26
C ARG A 70 -21.19 -16.74 -7.49
N PHE A 71 -21.69 -16.85 -6.26
CA PHE A 71 -22.13 -15.76 -5.39
C PHE A 71 -21.56 -15.93 -3.97
N PRO A 72 -20.21 -15.91 -3.81
CA PRO A 72 -19.58 -16.15 -2.51
C PRO A 72 -20.05 -15.21 -1.40
N PHE A 73 -20.46 -13.97 -1.74
CA PHE A 73 -20.95 -13.00 -0.76
C PHE A 73 -22.29 -13.37 -0.11
N LEU A 74 -23.14 -14.16 -0.78
CA LEU A 74 -24.40 -14.64 -0.20
C LEU A 74 -24.15 -15.68 0.88
N ASP A 75 -23.07 -16.44 0.76
CA ASP A 75 -22.75 -17.47 1.74
C ASP A 75 -21.89 -16.88 2.86
N GLU A 76 -20.64 -16.58 2.53
CA GLU A 76 -19.65 -16.11 3.49
C GLU A 76 -19.94 -14.70 4.02
N GLY A 77 -20.51 -13.83 3.19
CA GLY A 77 -20.85 -12.46 3.59
C GLY A 77 -22.04 -12.41 4.55
N LEU A 78 -23.10 -13.20 4.29
CA LEU A 78 -24.22 -13.32 5.22
C LEU A 78 -23.81 -14.05 6.50
N SER A 79 -23.05 -15.16 6.41
CA SER A 79 -22.48 -15.84 7.58
C SER A 79 -21.66 -14.87 8.46
N SER A 80 -20.78 -14.08 7.85
CA SER A 80 -19.99 -13.06 8.56
C SER A 80 -20.87 -11.98 9.21
N SER A 81 -21.92 -11.51 8.53
CA SER A 81 -22.83 -10.48 9.07
C SER A 81 -23.63 -10.96 10.29
N TYR A 82 -24.04 -12.22 10.29
CA TYR A 82 -24.76 -12.84 11.39
C TYR A 82 -23.83 -13.24 12.53
N GLU A 83 -22.61 -13.68 12.22
CA GLU A 83 -21.53 -13.84 13.20
C GLU A 83 -21.29 -12.51 13.93
N GLU A 84 -21.05 -11.44 13.18
CA GLU A 84 -20.77 -10.11 13.70
C GLU A 84 -21.92 -9.61 14.59
N ARG A 85 -23.18 -9.81 14.18
CA ARG A 85 -24.36 -9.45 14.97
C ARG A 85 -24.39 -10.19 16.31
N VAL A 86 -24.27 -11.53 16.31
CA VAL A 86 -24.31 -12.33 17.55
C VAL A 86 -23.14 -12.00 18.46
N MET A 87 -21.94 -11.83 17.90
CA MET A 87 -20.75 -11.53 18.68
C MET A 87 -20.80 -10.12 19.27
N LYS A 88 -21.39 -9.14 18.57
CA LYS A 88 -21.64 -7.79 19.09
C LYS A 88 -22.66 -7.79 20.23
N ASP A 89 -23.78 -8.48 20.07
CA ASP A 89 -24.83 -8.57 21.11
C ASP A 89 -24.30 -9.23 22.38
N LYS A 90 -23.45 -10.25 22.23
CA LYS A 90 -22.84 -10.96 23.35
C LYS A 90 -21.68 -10.21 24.00
N TYR A 91 -20.90 -9.46 23.22
CA TYR A 91 -19.70 -8.76 23.66
C TYR A 91 -19.69 -7.28 23.23
N PRO A 92 -20.64 -6.45 23.71
CA PRO A 92 -20.82 -5.08 23.23
C PRO A 92 -19.63 -4.15 23.59
N ASP A 93 -18.90 -4.47 24.66
CA ASP A 93 -17.74 -3.69 25.10
C ASP A 93 -16.41 -4.14 24.48
N ARG A 94 -16.44 -5.11 23.55
CA ARG A 94 -15.24 -5.61 22.89
C ARG A 94 -14.52 -4.47 22.18
N ARG A 95 -13.20 -4.41 22.37
CA ARG A 95 -12.34 -3.41 21.74
C ARG A 95 -11.47 -4.03 20.66
N LEU A 96 -11.06 -3.20 19.69
CA LEU A 96 -10.19 -3.59 18.58
C LEU A 96 -8.93 -4.32 19.07
N TRP A 97 -8.29 -3.78 20.10
CA TRP A 97 -7.01 -4.31 20.59
C TRP A 97 -7.10 -5.74 21.11
N GLU A 98 -8.26 -6.19 21.62
CA GLU A 98 -8.46 -7.57 22.08
C GLU A 98 -8.41 -8.58 20.92
N ILE A 99 -8.49 -8.09 19.68
CA ILE A 99 -8.44 -8.88 18.44
C ILE A 99 -7.03 -8.88 17.85
N ILE A 100 -6.40 -7.70 17.79
CA ILE A 100 -5.17 -7.49 17.01
C ILE A 100 -3.90 -7.33 17.86
N LEU A 101 -4.00 -7.11 19.17
CA LEU A 101 -2.86 -6.90 20.06
C LEU A 101 -2.84 -7.92 21.21
N ARG A 102 -1.69 -8.04 21.88
CA ARG A 102 -1.50 -9.02 22.97
C ARG A 102 -1.81 -8.45 24.35
N THR A 103 -1.67 -7.14 24.53
CA THR A 103 -1.76 -6.49 25.85
C THR A 103 -2.38 -5.10 25.75
N GLU A 104 -3.08 -4.68 26.81
CA GLU A 104 -3.65 -3.34 26.94
C GLU A 104 -2.57 -2.24 26.93
N LYS A 105 -1.36 -2.52 27.43
CA LYS A 105 -0.23 -1.57 27.36
C LYS A 105 0.14 -1.23 25.92
N GLN A 106 0.18 -2.24 25.04
CA GLN A 106 0.37 -2.01 23.60
C GLN A 106 -0.82 -1.24 23.01
N ALA A 107 -2.04 -1.55 23.44
CA ALA A 107 -3.24 -0.85 22.99
C ALA A 107 -3.18 0.65 23.29
N LYS A 108 -2.82 1.03 24.52
CA LYS A 108 -2.67 2.44 24.92
C LYS A 108 -1.54 3.14 24.16
N PHE A 109 -0.42 2.45 23.96
CA PHE A 109 0.71 3.00 23.19
C PHE A 109 0.34 3.25 21.72
N LEU A 110 -0.42 2.33 21.11
CA LEU A 110 -0.86 2.41 19.72
C LEU A 110 -2.20 3.12 19.54
N HIS A 111 -2.77 3.73 20.59
CA HIS A 111 -4.07 4.43 20.56
C HIS A 111 -5.27 3.56 20.10
N ALA A 112 -5.22 2.25 20.35
CA ALA A 112 -6.27 1.31 20.02
C ALA A 112 -7.13 0.86 21.22
N ASP A 113 -6.85 1.38 22.42
CA ASP A 113 -7.53 1.01 23.66
C ASP A 113 -9.02 1.41 23.67
N LYS A 114 -9.37 2.48 22.95
CA LYS A 114 -10.74 3.01 22.86
C LYS A 114 -11.47 2.66 21.57
N LEU A 115 -10.80 2.05 20.60
CA LEU A 115 -11.43 1.73 19.32
C LEU A 115 -12.37 0.52 19.46
N PRO A 116 -13.59 0.59 18.90
CA PRO A 116 -14.52 -0.52 18.90
C PRO A 116 -13.99 -1.68 18.05
N ALA A 117 -14.46 -2.90 18.29
CA ALA A 117 -14.04 -4.09 17.54
C ALA A 117 -14.27 -3.95 16.02
N GLU A 118 -15.37 -3.30 15.65
CA GLU A 118 -15.85 -3.06 14.28
C GLU A 118 -14.92 -2.17 13.46
N ALA A 119 -14.07 -1.37 14.13
CA ALA A 119 -13.02 -0.59 13.45
C ALA A 119 -12.08 -1.49 12.63
N LEU A 120 -11.96 -2.78 12.97
CA LEU A 120 -11.18 -3.74 12.18
C LEU A 120 -11.75 -3.89 10.76
N HIS A 121 -13.06 -4.10 10.63
CA HIS A 121 -13.71 -4.28 9.32
C HIS A 121 -13.62 -3.00 8.49
N GLU A 122 -13.85 -1.85 9.13
CA GLU A 122 -13.68 -0.57 8.47
C GLU A 122 -12.25 -0.37 7.95
N MET A 123 -11.23 -0.57 8.78
CA MET A 123 -9.82 -0.44 8.38
C MET A 123 -9.46 -1.39 7.23
N GLN A 124 -9.92 -2.65 7.31
CA GLN A 124 -9.71 -3.68 6.31
C GLN A 124 -10.30 -3.29 4.95
N TRP A 125 -11.55 -2.80 4.92
CA TRP A 125 -12.19 -2.34 3.69
C TRP A 125 -11.59 -1.03 3.14
N LEU A 126 -11.17 -0.10 4.02
CA LEU A 126 -10.57 1.17 3.59
C LEU A 126 -9.28 0.99 2.77
N ILE A 127 -8.53 -0.09 2.98
CA ILE A 127 -7.30 -0.38 2.23
C ILE A 127 -7.58 -0.53 0.72
N PRO A 128 -8.39 -1.48 0.23
CA PRO A 128 -8.71 -1.59 -1.18
C PRO A 128 -9.58 -0.41 -1.67
N ALA A 129 -10.45 0.15 -0.84
CA ALA A 129 -11.31 1.27 -1.23
C ALA A 129 -10.52 2.54 -1.55
N ARG A 130 -9.56 2.91 -0.69
CA ARG A 130 -8.75 4.11 -0.89
C ARG A 130 -7.61 3.90 -1.91
N ASN A 131 -7.14 2.67 -2.11
CA ASN A 131 -6.21 2.31 -3.20
C ASN A 131 -6.86 2.13 -4.58
N ASN A 132 -8.20 2.28 -4.67
CA ASN A 132 -8.97 2.04 -5.88
C ASN A 132 -8.74 0.65 -6.50
N SER A 133 -8.63 -0.37 -5.65
CA SER A 133 -8.35 -1.76 -6.02
C SER A 133 -9.46 -2.74 -5.64
N GLU A 134 -10.60 -2.26 -5.16
CA GLU A 134 -11.79 -3.08 -4.89
C GLU A 134 -12.27 -3.87 -6.12
N GLN A 135 -12.97 -4.95 -5.84
CA GLN A 135 -13.79 -5.69 -6.80
C GLN A 135 -15.27 -5.65 -6.37
N PRO A 136 -16.23 -5.72 -7.29
CA PRO A 136 -17.65 -5.91 -6.95
C PRO A 136 -17.86 -7.14 -6.05
N LEU A 137 -18.94 -7.18 -5.28
CA LEU A 137 -19.32 -8.35 -4.45
C LEU A 137 -19.96 -9.46 -5.29
N ASP A 138 -20.64 -9.10 -6.38
CA ASP A 138 -21.26 -10.07 -7.30
C ASP A 138 -20.29 -10.49 -8.41
N LEU A 139 -19.23 -11.20 -8.03
CA LEU A 139 -18.34 -11.90 -8.96
C LEU A 139 -18.24 -13.39 -8.58
N PRO A 140 -17.96 -14.28 -9.56
CA PRO A 140 -17.53 -15.63 -9.25
C PRO A 140 -16.24 -15.62 -8.42
N SER A 141 -16.10 -16.58 -7.51
CA SER A 141 -14.91 -16.82 -6.68
C SER A 141 -13.60 -16.80 -7.47
N THR A 142 -13.59 -17.32 -8.70
CA THR A 142 -12.42 -17.42 -9.58
C THR A 142 -11.96 -16.09 -10.17
N ASP A 143 -12.79 -15.05 -10.13
CA ASP A 143 -12.45 -13.72 -10.66
C ASP A 143 -11.85 -12.79 -9.59
N TYR A 144 -11.85 -13.20 -8.32
CA TYR A 144 -11.16 -12.46 -7.25
C TYR A 144 -9.67 -12.73 -7.21
N ASP A 145 -8.87 -11.70 -6.97
CA ASP A 145 -7.55 -11.94 -6.40
C ASP A 145 -7.69 -12.35 -4.92
N ARG A 146 -6.67 -13.05 -4.40
CA ARG A 146 -6.72 -13.66 -3.07
C ARG A 146 -6.98 -12.65 -1.95
N PHE A 147 -6.40 -11.45 -2.04
CA PHE A 147 -6.58 -10.43 -1.02
C PHE A 147 -8.01 -9.87 -1.07
N ASN A 148 -8.48 -9.49 -2.26
CA ASN A 148 -9.84 -8.99 -2.43
C ASN A 148 -10.91 -10.04 -2.14
N TYR A 149 -10.67 -11.33 -2.37
CA TYR A 149 -11.63 -12.36 -1.94
C TYR A 149 -11.92 -12.22 -0.45
N SER A 150 -10.88 -12.15 0.40
CA SER A 150 -11.05 -11.97 1.83
C SER A 150 -11.74 -10.63 2.18
N GLN A 151 -11.24 -9.51 1.65
CA GLN A 151 -11.73 -8.19 2.05
C GLN A 151 -13.12 -7.85 1.50
N MET A 152 -13.45 -8.32 0.29
CA MET A 152 -14.76 -8.05 -0.31
C MET A 152 -15.81 -9.00 0.27
N ILE A 153 -15.52 -10.30 0.34
CA ILE A 153 -16.53 -11.31 0.68
C ILE A 153 -16.83 -11.36 2.18
N TYR A 154 -15.81 -11.35 3.05
CA TYR A 154 -16.04 -11.46 4.49
C TYR A 154 -16.26 -10.08 5.13
N THR A 155 -15.47 -9.08 4.72
CA THR A 155 -15.51 -7.75 5.35
C THR A 155 -16.57 -6.85 4.70
N LYS A 156 -16.41 -6.48 3.43
CA LYS A 156 -17.30 -5.50 2.77
C LYS A 156 -18.74 -6.01 2.67
N ALA A 157 -18.96 -7.29 2.38
CA ALA A 157 -20.30 -7.86 2.34
C ALA A 157 -20.97 -7.82 3.73
N SER A 158 -20.24 -8.20 4.79
CA SER A 158 -20.75 -8.09 6.17
C SER A 158 -21.15 -6.65 6.51
N MET A 159 -20.27 -5.69 6.24
CA MET A 159 -20.56 -4.26 6.42
C MET A 159 -21.79 -3.83 5.62
N GLY A 160 -21.94 -4.33 4.39
CA GLY A 160 -23.09 -4.05 3.53
C GLY A 160 -24.42 -4.54 4.11
N PHE A 161 -24.50 -5.80 4.53
CA PHE A 161 -25.71 -6.34 5.15
C PHE A 161 -26.01 -5.69 6.51
N THR A 162 -24.98 -5.39 7.30
CA THR A 162 -25.14 -4.62 8.54
C THR A 162 -25.70 -3.22 8.26
N TYR A 163 -25.23 -2.55 7.20
CA TYR A 163 -25.74 -1.24 6.77
C TYR A 163 -27.18 -1.32 6.25
N LEU A 164 -27.51 -2.31 5.42
CA LEU A 164 -28.89 -2.55 4.97
C LEU A 164 -29.83 -2.79 6.17
N ARG A 165 -29.41 -3.62 7.13
CA ARG A 165 -30.16 -3.87 8.37
C ARG A 165 -30.38 -2.60 9.16
N ALA A 166 -29.35 -1.77 9.35
CA ALA A 166 -29.49 -0.51 10.09
C ALA A 166 -30.43 0.48 9.41
N TYR A 167 -30.45 0.53 8.08
CA TYR A 167 -31.40 1.37 7.31
C TYR A 167 -32.85 0.87 7.41
N LEU A 168 -33.05 -0.45 7.32
CA LEU A 168 -34.39 -1.06 7.38
C LEU A 168 -34.95 -1.17 8.81
N GLY A 169 -34.05 -1.28 9.80
CA GLY A 169 -34.37 -1.71 11.15
C GLY A 169 -34.48 -3.24 11.27
N ASP A 170 -34.16 -3.76 12.46
CA ASP A 170 -34.09 -5.19 12.73
C ASP A 170 -35.40 -5.93 12.42
N SER A 171 -36.55 -5.35 12.77
CA SER A 171 -37.86 -5.98 12.57
C SER A 171 -38.15 -6.29 11.09
N LEU A 172 -37.89 -5.33 10.20
CA LEU A 172 -38.13 -5.50 8.77
C LEU A 172 -37.07 -6.40 8.13
N PHE A 173 -35.80 -6.25 8.53
CA PHE A 173 -34.72 -7.08 8.03
C PHE A 173 -34.94 -8.56 8.38
N ASP A 174 -35.23 -8.87 9.65
CA ASP A 174 -35.44 -10.23 10.12
C ASP A 174 -36.72 -10.83 9.53
N ALA A 175 -37.79 -10.04 9.36
CA ALA A 175 -38.99 -10.49 8.66
C ALA A 175 -38.69 -10.86 7.19
N GLY A 176 -37.89 -10.04 6.50
CA GLY A 176 -37.40 -10.31 5.15
C GLY A 176 -36.60 -11.61 5.06
N MET A 177 -35.66 -11.82 5.98
CA MET A 177 -34.84 -13.03 6.03
C MET A 177 -35.66 -14.28 6.37
N ARG A 178 -36.63 -14.19 7.28
CA ARG A 178 -37.55 -15.31 7.58
C ARG A 178 -38.41 -15.68 6.39
N ASP A 179 -38.94 -14.69 5.67
CA ASP A 179 -39.73 -14.94 4.48
C ASP A 179 -38.87 -15.55 3.36
N PHE A 180 -37.66 -15.02 3.16
CA PHE A 180 -36.70 -15.55 2.19
C PHE A 180 -36.34 -17.01 2.51
N TYR A 181 -35.99 -17.30 3.76
CA TYR A 181 -35.69 -18.67 4.20
C TYR A 181 -36.87 -19.61 3.99
N ARG A 182 -38.09 -19.21 4.37
CA ARG A 182 -39.30 -20.02 4.18
C ARG A 182 -39.57 -20.33 2.71
N GLN A 183 -39.36 -19.38 1.81
CA GLN A 183 -39.62 -19.55 0.38
C GLN A 183 -38.55 -20.39 -0.33
N TRP A 184 -37.29 -20.25 0.09
CA TRP A 184 -36.13 -20.76 -0.64
C TRP A 184 -35.34 -21.87 0.05
N ARG A 185 -35.71 -22.28 1.26
CA ARG A 185 -35.11 -23.43 1.94
C ARG A 185 -35.16 -24.67 1.03
N PHE A 186 -34.02 -25.35 0.94
CA PHE A 186 -33.71 -26.49 0.08
C PHE A 186 -33.81 -26.21 -1.43
N ARG A 187 -33.47 -24.97 -1.82
CA ARG A 187 -33.32 -24.55 -3.22
C ARG A 187 -31.90 -24.00 -3.46
N HIS A 188 -31.73 -23.13 -4.47
CA HIS A 188 -30.47 -22.46 -4.81
C HIS A 188 -30.75 -21.01 -5.30
N PRO A 189 -31.25 -20.12 -4.42
CA PRO A 189 -31.58 -18.74 -4.78
C PRO A 189 -30.32 -17.93 -5.12
N GLY A 190 -30.49 -16.93 -5.98
CA GLY A 190 -29.48 -15.92 -6.30
C GLY A 190 -29.76 -14.56 -5.66
N PRO A 191 -28.93 -13.55 -5.97
CA PRO A 191 -29.10 -12.19 -5.45
C PRO A 191 -30.44 -11.55 -5.80
N ASP A 192 -30.96 -11.82 -7.01
CA ASP A 192 -32.25 -11.28 -7.48
C ASP A 192 -33.43 -11.84 -6.69
N ASP A 193 -33.35 -13.10 -6.25
CA ASP A 193 -34.40 -13.73 -5.42
C ASP A 193 -34.42 -13.09 -4.02
N LEU A 194 -33.25 -12.85 -3.44
CA LEU A 194 -33.12 -12.15 -2.16
C LEU A 194 -33.66 -10.73 -2.26
N ARG A 195 -33.29 -10.00 -3.32
CA ARG A 195 -33.81 -8.66 -3.61
C ARG A 195 -35.33 -8.66 -3.70
N ALA A 196 -35.91 -9.56 -4.48
CA ALA A 196 -37.36 -9.61 -4.70
C ALA A 196 -38.13 -9.76 -3.37
N VAL A 197 -37.66 -10.65 -2.49
CA VAL A 197 -38.28 -10.85 -1.17
C VAL A 197 -38.13 -9.61 -0.29
N PHE A 198 -36.94 -9.00 -0.26
CA PHE A 198 -36.72 -7.80 0.56
C PHE A 198 -37.51 -6.60 0.08
N GLU A 199 -37.55 -6.32 -1.23
CA GLU A 199 -38.34 -5.22 -1.79
C GLU A 199 -39.85 -5.46 -1.56
N GLN A 200 -40.32 -6.71 -1.67
CA GLN A 200 -41.69 -7.08 -1.35
C GLN A 200 -42.02 -6.88 0.15
N GLN A 201 -41.15 -7.28 1.06
CA GLN A 201 -41.41 -7.17 2.50
C GLN A 201 -41.29 -5.73 3.02
N THR A 202 -40.34 -4.96 2.48
CA THR A 202 -40.04 -3.61 2.96
C THR A 202 -40.82 -2.51 2.23
N GLN A 203 -41.37 -2.81 1.04
CA GLN A 203 -41.98 -1.82 0.14
C GLN A 203 -41.02 -0.66 -0.20
N LYS A 204 -39.70 -0.92 -0.15
CA LYS A 204 -38.64 0.04 -0.46
C LYS A 204 -37.90 -0.41 -1.71
N GLU A 205 -37.45 0.56 -2.51
CA GLU A 205 -36.53 0.30 -3.62
C GLU A 205 -35.10 0.18 -3.07
N LEU A 206 -34.47 -0.98 -3.28
CA LEU A 206 -33.14 -1.31 -2.74
C LEU A 206 -32.07 -1.33 -3.83
N GLY A 207 -32.31 -0.62 -4.94
CA GLY A 207 -31.37 -0.52 -6.06
C GLY A 207 -29.99 0.01 -5.68
N TRP A 208 -29.91 0.93 -4.70
CA TRP A 208 -28.63 1.42 -4.17
C TRP A 208 -27.80 0.28 -3.55
N PHE A 209 -28.43 -0.74 -2.97
CA PHE A 209 -27.75 -1.86 -2.34
C PHE A 209 -27.39 -2.93 -3.37
N PHE A 210 -28.38 -3.45 -4.09
CA PHE A 210 -28.17 -4.58 -5.00
C PHE A 210 -27.44 -4.18 -6.28
N ASN A 211 -27.79 -3.06 -6.91
CA ASN A 211 -27.16 -2.66 -8.16
C ASN A 211 -25.81 -1.98 -7.89
N ASP A 212 -25.78 -1.01 -6.97
CA ASP A 212 -24.61 -0.16 -6.78
C ASP A 212 -23.62 -0.76 -5.77
N PHE A 213 -24.02 -1.01 -4.52
CA PHE A 213 -23.11 -1.49 -3.48
C PHE A 213 -22.56 -2.91 -3.76
N ILE A 214 -23.44 -3.85 -4.14
CA ILE A 214 -23.08 -5.24 -4.45
C ILE A 214 -22.53 -5.36 -5.87
N GLY A 215 -23.24 -4.82 -6.87
CA GLY A 215 -22.94 -5.02 -8.29
C GLY A 215 -21.76 -4.21 -8.83
N THR A 216 -21.24 -3.21 -8.08
CA THR A 216 -20.16 -2.35 -8.56
C THR A 216 -19.09 -2.07 -7.49
N THR A 217 -18.18 -1.14 -7.80
CA THR A 217 -17.21 -0.58 -6.84
C THR A 217 -17.51 0.90 -6.52
N LYS A 218 -18.76 1.35 -6.70
CA LYS A 218 -19.18 2.70 -6.28
C LYS A 218 -19.00 2.85 -4.76
N ARG A 219 -18.61 4.05 -4.31
CA ARG A 219 -18.33 4.32 -2.90
C ARG A 219 -19.23 5.42 -2.35
N ILE A 220 -19.40 5.39 -1.04
CA ILE A 220 -20.06 6.45 -0.27
C ILE A 220 -18.99 7.46 0.17
N ASP A 221 -19.30 8.75 0.02
CA ASP A 221 -18.54 9.89 0.58
C ASP A 221 -19.49 11.07 0.76
N TYR A 222 -20.15 11.13 1.92
CA TYR A 222 -21.06 12.24 2.25
C TYR A 222 -20.34 13.29 3.10
N HIS A 223 -20.30 14.52 2.61
CA HIS A 223 -19.62 15.63 3.26
C HIS A 223 -20.59 16.67 3.81
N ILE A 224 -20.43 17.08 5.08
CA ILE A 224 -21.13 18.25 5.63
C ILE A 224 -20.50 19.55 5.11
N VAL A 225 -21.24 20.32 4.33
CA VAL A 225 -20.79 21.59 3.73
C VAL A 225 -20.99 22.78 4.67
N LYS A 226 -22.15 22.90 5.30
CA LYS A 226 -22.43 23.95 6.30
C LYS A 226 -23.74 23.67 7.02
N ILE A 227 -23.93 24.37 8.14
CA ILE A 227 -25.20 24.48 8.83
C ILE A 227 -25.69 25.93 8.70
N ASP A 228 -26.96 26.12 8.39
CA ASP A 228 -27.63 27.42 8.40
C ASP A 228 -28.99 27.27 9.07
N LYS A 229 -29.17 27.95 10.21
CA LYS A 229 -30.34 27.82 11.09
C LYS A 229 -30.64 26.33 11.40
N GLN A 230 -31.77 25.81 10.92
CA GLN A 230 -32.25 24.43 11.14
C GLN A 230 -32.07 23.56 9.89
N GLN A 231 -31.14 23.93 9.01
CA GLN A 231 -30.85 23.19 7.79
C GLN A 231 -29.36 22.87 7.69
N LEU A 232 -29.06 21.63 7.31
CA LEU A 232 -27.73 21.12 7.06
C LEU A 232 -27.55 20.95 5.55
N LEU A 233 -26.53 21.58 4.97
CA LEU A 233 -26.14 21.34 3.58
C LEU A 233 -25.15 20.18 3.54
N VAL A 234 -25.56 19.08 2.90
CA VAL A 234 -24.73 17.89 2.71
C VAL A 234 -24.45 17.68 1.23
N LYS A 235 -23.22 17.30 0.90
CA LYS A 235 -22.77 16.99 -0.46
C LYS A 235 -22.37 15.53 -0.57
N ASN A 236 -22.93 14.82 -1.54
CA ASN A 236 -22.41 13.52 -1.95
C ASN A 236 -21.22 13.73 -2.92
N ARG A 237 -20.03 13.34 -2.49
CA ARG A 237 -18.81 13.27 -3.33
C ARG A 237 -18.55 11.86 -3.85
N GLY A 238 -19.23 10.86 -3.29
CA GLY A 238 -19.17 9.48 -3.73
C GLY A 238 -19.95 9.23 -5.01
N GLU A 239 -19.90 7.99 -5.48
CA GLU A 239 -20.52 7.58 -6.74
C GLU A 239 -21.89 6.91 -6.55
N MET A 240 -22.30 6.67 -5.30
CA MET A 240 -23.55 6.02 -4.93
C MET A 240 -24.47 6.97 -4.17
N ALA A 241 -25.75 7.00 -4.54
CA ALA A 241 -26.80 7.68 -3.79
C ALA A 241 -27.45 6.70 -2.80
N SER A 242 -26.78 6.45 -1.67
CA SER A 242 -27.27 5.52 -0.64
C SER A 242 -27.82 6.24 0.59
N PRO A 243 -28.70 5.61 1.39
CA PRO A 243 -29.27 6.23 2.58
C PRO A 243 -28.20 6.67 3.60
N LEU A 244 -28.34 7.83 4.22
CA LEU A 244 -27.41 8.26 5.26
C LEU A 244 -28.14 8.55 6.56
N ILE A 245 -27.48 8.28 7.69
CA ILE A 245 -27.98 8.66 9.01
C ILE A 245 -27.26 9.93 9.49
N ILE A 246 -28.06 10.88 9.97
CA ILE A 246 -27.57 12.13 10.57
C ILE A 246 -28.00 12.16 12.02
N ALA A 247 -27.09 12.54 12.89
CA ALA A 247 -27.35 12.73 14.31
C ALA A 247 -26.94 14.12 14.79
N GLY A 248 -27.72 14.65 15.73
CA GLY A 248 -27.31 15.79 16.55
C GLY A 248 -26.86 15.31 17.91
N LEU A 249 -25.71 15.79 18.37
CA LEU A 249 -25.09 15.38 19.62
C LEU A 249 -24.98 16.56 20.59
N TRP A 250 -25.10 16.26 21.88
CA TRP A 250 -24.72 17.15 22.98
C TRP A 250 -23.68 16.44 23.85
N GLY A 251 -22.41 16.83 23.68
CA GLY A 251 -21.29 16.02 24.18
C GLY A 251 -21.30 14.65 23.51
N ASP A 252 -21.21 13.58 24.31
CA ASP A 252 -21.23 12.19 23.82
C ASP A 252 -22.66 11.62 23.66
N SER A 253 -23.68 12.39 24.02
CA SER A 253 -25.08 11.95 23.97
C SER A 253 -25.73 12.28 22.63
N ILE A 254 -26.38 11.28 22.02
CA ILE A 254 -27.17 11.47 20.80
C ILE A 254 -28.54 12.04 21.17
N CYS A 255 -28.86 13.22 20.65
CA CYS A 255 -30.12 13.92 20.89
C CYS A 255 -31.21 13.54 19.86
N PHE A 256 -30.81 13.30 18.61
CA PHE A 256 -31.69 12.78 17.58
C PHE A 256 -30.89 11.97 16.56
N GLU A 257 -31.59 11.07 15.87
CA GLU A 257 -31.11 10.40 14.67
C GLU A 257 -32.17 10.47 13.58
N LYS A 258 -31.72 10.64 12.34
CA LYS A 258 -32.62 10.73 11.19
C LYS A 258 -31.98 10.08 9.98
N TRP A 259 -32.62 9.04 9.46
CA TRP A 259 -32.31 8.48 8.15
C TRP A 259 -32.81 9.39 7.05
N ILE A 260 -31.97 9.58 6.04
CA ILE A 260 -32.23 10.38 4.85
C ILE A 260 -32.00 9.48 3.65
N ASP A 261 -32.96 9.45 2.73
CA ASP A 261 -32.78 8.72 1.48
C ASP A 261 -31.63 9.31 0.66
N GLY A 262 -30.89 8.43 0.00
CA GLY A 262 -29.70 8.79 -0.76
C GLY A 262 -29.99 9.80 -1.86
N PHE A 263 -29.03 10.69 -2.10
CA PHE A 263 -29.10 11.70 -3.15
C PHE A 263 -27.72 11.91 -3.79
N ALA A 264 -27.72 12.43 -5.02
CA ALA A 264 -26.53 12.89 -5.73
C ALA A 264 -26.37 14.41 -5.58
N GLY A 265 -25.14 14.92 -5.70
CA GLY A 265 -24.87 16.35 -5.61
C GLY A 265 -25.07 16.90 -4.19
N GLU A 266 -25.75 18.03 -4.07
CA GLU A 266 -25.95 18.72 -2.79
C GLU A 266 -27.43 18.75 -2.41
N ARG A 267 -27.72 18.60 -1.11
CA ARG A 267 -29.08 18.65 -0.57
C ARG A 267 -29.10 19.36 0.77
N TRP A 268 -30.08 20.24 0.93
CA TRP A 268 -30.45 20.79 2.24
C TRP A 268 -31.34 19.81 2.99
N ILE A 269 -30.98 19.53 4.24
CA ILE A 269 -31.66 18.58 5.10
C ILE A 269 -32.14 19.32 6.34
N GLU A 270 -33.43 19.26 6.62
CA GLU A 270 -34.01 19.81 7.84
C GLU A 270 -33.63 18.95 9.04
N ILE A 271 -33.04 19.59 10.06
CA ILE A 271 -32.70 19.00 11.34
C ILE A 271 -33.75 19.37 12.40
N PRO A 272 -34.10 18.46 13.33
CA PRO A 272 -35.02 18.78 14.42
C PRO A 272 -34.53 19.98 15.24
N LYS A 273 -35.46 20.77 15.79
CA LYS A 273 -35.13 21.87 16.71
C LYS A 273 -34.54 21.32 18.00
N GLY A 274 -33.41 21.87 18.42
CA GLY A 274 -32.74 21.51 19.65
C GLY A 274 -31.37 22.20 19.75
N ASP A 275 -30.79 22.14 20.94
CA ASP A 275 -29.43 22.62 21.19
C ASP A 275 -28.48 21.43 21.04
N TYR A 276 -27.61 21.50 20.03
CA TYR A 276 -26.61 20.47 19.73
C TYR A 276 -25.24 21.11 19.79
N SER A 277 -24.22 20.41 20.32
CA SER A 277 -22.82 20.82 20.21
C SER A 277 -22.22 20.48 18.85
N GLU A 278 -22.70 19.39 18.24
CA GLU A 278 -22.18 18.85 16.98
C GLU A 278 -23.28 18.15 16.19
N ILE A 279 -23.20 18.22 14.86
CA ILE A 279 -23.99 17.41 13.93
C ILE A 279 -23.03 16.47 13.21
N LYS A 280 -23.38 15.19 13.09
CA LYS A 280 -22.53 14.14 12.55
C LYS A 280 -23.28 13.21 11.61
N ILE A 281 -22.64 12.80 10.52
CA ILE A 281 -23.09 11.71 9.65
C ILE A 281 -22.50 10.40 10.19
N ASP A 282 -23.34 9.38 10.32
CA ASP A 282 -22.94 8.03 10.75
C ASP A 282 -22.17 7.96 12.07
N PRO A 283 -22.76 8.42 13.20
CA PRO A 283 -22.09 8.44 14.50
C PRO A 283 -21.68 7.05 15.01
N HIS A 284 -22.30 5.98 14.50
CA HIS A 284 -22.08 4.59 14.92
C HIS A 284 -21.13 3.80 14.01
N HIS A 285 -20.60 4.43 12.95
CA HIS A 285 -19.72 3.79 11.98
C HIS A 285 -20.34 2.59 11.25
N ILE A 286 -21.64 2.64 10.98
CA ILE A 286 -22.36 1.54 10.32
C ILE A 286 -22.29 1.67 8.79
N MET A 287 -22.17 2.91 8.29
CA MET A 287 -22.05 3.14 6.86
C MET A 287 -20.62 2.84 6.40
N PRO A 288 -20.44 2.17 5.23
CA PRO A 288 -19.14 2.02 4.59
C PRO A 288 -18.72 3.37 3.97
N GLU A 289 -18.37 4.30 4.86
CA GLU A 289 -17.96 5.67 4.56
C GLU A 289 -16.46 5.73 4.30
N ARG A 290 -16.07 6.25 3.14
CA ARG A 290 -14.67 6.30 2.71
C ARG A 290 -13.86 7.31 3.50
N PHE A 291 -14.44 8.46 3.88
CA PHE A 291 -13.77 9.53 4.60
C PHE A 291 -14.68 10.10 5.69
N ARG A 292 -14.24 10.03 6.97
CA ARG A 292 -15.03 10.52 8.12
C ARG A 292 -14.65 11.91 8.61
N LEU A 293 -13.43 12.37 8.35
CA LEU A 293 -12.92 13.71 8.73
C LEU A 293 -13.65 14.89 8.04
N ASN A 294 -14.76 14.62 7.36
CA ASN A 294 -15.53 15.60 6.64
C ASN A 294 -17.05 15.42 6.89
N ASN A 295 -17.39 14.66 7.93
CA ASN A 295 -18.75 14.19 8.24
C ASN A 295 -19.35 14.87 9.47
N ASN A 296 -18.61 15.80 10.08
CA ASN A 296 -18.98 16.45 11.32
C ASN A 296 -18.88 17.98 11.21
N ILE A 297 -19.76 18.66 11.93
CA ILE A 297 -19.73 20.12 12.09
C ILE A 297 -20.19 20.49 13.50
N ARG A 298 -19.37 21.29 14.19
CA ARG A 298 -19.76 21.94 15.44
C ARG A 298 -20.70 23.10 15.15
N THR A 299 -21.69 23.28 16.01
CA THR A 299 -22.70 24.35 15.87
C THR A 299 -22.20 25.71 16.38
N SER A 300 -21.05 25.74 17.06
CA SER A 300 -20.42 26.94 17.61
C SER A 300 -18.88 26.89 17.49
N GLY A 301 -18.24 28.03 17.74
CA GLY A 301 -16.78 28.19 17.70
C GLY A 301 -16.23 28.73 16.37
N LEU A 302 -14.96 29.11 16.37
CA LEU A 302 -14.28 29.76 15.23
C LEU A 302 -13.95 28.80 14.08
N PHE A 303 -13.78 27.51 14.38
CA PHE A 303 -13.42 26.47 13.40
C PHE A 303 -14.39 25.30 13.50
N PRO A 304 -15.66 25.48 13.07
CA PRO A 304 -16.72 24.50 13.27
C PRO A 304 -16.47 23.16 12.56
N LYS A 305 -15.58 23.12 11.56
CA LYS A 305 -15.21 21.92 10.81
C LYS A 305 -13.82 21.37 11.15
N SER A 306 -13.25 21.78 12.28
CA SER A 306 -11.93 21.28 12.68
C SER A 306 -12.05 19.96 13.40
N ASP A 307 -11.45 18.92 12.83
CA ASP A 307 -11.30 17.63 13.50
C ASP A 307 -10.18 17.68 14.54
N PRO A 308 -10.29 16.89 15.61
CA PRO A 308 -9.23 16.79 16.60
C PRO A 308 -7.97 16.15 16.00
N VAL A 309 -6.82 16.71 16.34
CA VAL A 309 -5.50 16.12 16.01
C VAL A 309 -5.12 15.14 17.12
N GLN A 310 -4.70 13.93 16.73
CA GLN A 310 -4.21 12.91 17.65
C GLN A 310 -2.71 12.69 17.44
N PRO A 311 -1.83 13.23 18.30
CA PRO A 311 -0.41 12.97 18.23
C PRO A 311 -0.08 11.54 18.66
N GLN A 312 0.76 10.85 17.90
CA GLN A 312 1.14 9.44 18.15
C GLN A 312 2.67 9.27 18.05
N LEU A 313 3.29 8.69 19.08
CA LEU A 313 4.74 8.48 19.13
C LEU A 313 5.13 7.16 18.43
N LEU A 314 6.18 7.17 17.62
CA LEU A 314 6.65 6.07 16.78
C LEU A 314 5.65 5.68 15.69
N ALA A 315 4.51 5.11 16.04
CA ALA A 315 3.41 4.69 15.16
C ALA A 315 2.14 4.52 16.01
N GLY A 316 0.98 4.50 15.37
CA GLY A 316 -0.29 4.19 16.03
C GLY A 316 -1.32 3.63 15.07
N ILE A 317 -2.40 3.11 15.64
CA ILE A 317 -3.60 2.72 14.92
C ILE A 317 -4.43 3.99 14.75
N GLU A 318 -4.91 4.18 13.52
CA GLU A 318 -5.56 5.42 13.10
C GLU A 318 -7.04 5.37 13.48
N ASP A 319 -7.49 6.37 14.23
CA ASP A 319 -8.92 6.64 14.43
C ASP A 319 -9.44 7.42 13.21
N PRO A 320 -10.43 6.91 12.46
CA PRO A 320 -10.90 7.57 11.23
C PRO A 320 -11.53 8.95 11.47
N GLU A 321 -11.85 9.29 12.72
CA GLU A 321 -12.44 10.58 13.12
C GLU A 321 -11.40 11.59 13.63
N LYS A 322 -10.12 11.22 13.65
CA LYS A 322 -9.04 12.08 14.14
C LYS A 322 -7.95 12.24 13.10
N ILE A 323 -7.37 13.43 13.05
CA ILE A 323 -6.18 13.69 12.23
C ILE A 323 -4.98 13.10 12.95
N ALA A 324 -4.49 11.95 12.49
CA ALA A 324 -3.28 11.34 13.02
C ALA A 324 -2.04 12.18 12.68
N LEU A 325 -1.29 12.58 13.71
CA LEU A 325 0.02 13.22 13.60
C LEU A 325 1.07 12.31 14.25
N MET A 326 1.74 11.51 13.45
CA MET A 326 2.74 10.57 13.95
C MET A 326 4.12 11.22 13.96
N TYR A 327 4.90 10.93 15.01
CA TYR A 327 6.25 11.48 15.14
C TYR A 327 7.27 10.49 15.72
N ILE A 328 8.50 10.55 15.20
CA ILE A 328 9.62 9.67 15.61
C ILE A 328 10.84 10.53 15.88
N PRO A 329 11.39 10.55 17.11
CA PRO A 329 12.72 11.11 17.34
C PRO A 329 13.75 10.35 16.52
N LEU A 330 14.58 11.05 15.76
CA LEU A 330 15.58 10.47 14.89
C LEU A 330 16.98 10.94 15.25
N VAL A 331 17.94 10.02 15.15
CA VAL A 331 19.37 10.32 15.12
C VAL A 331 19.88 9.89 13.75
N ASN A 332 20.70 10.72 13.12
CA ASN A 332 21.26 10.45 11.81
C ASN A 332 22.73 10.87 11.77
N TRP A 333 23.47 10.36 10.78
CA TRP A 333 24.86 10.73 10.56
C TRP A 333 25.22 10.65 9.08
N ASN A 334 25.96 11.64 8.60
CA ASN A 334 26.71 11.53 7.36
C ASN A 334 28.06 12.24 7.51
N ARG A 335 28.99 12.02 6.59
CA ARG A 335 30.35 12.55 6.68
C ARG A 335 30.41 14.08 6.79
N GLU A 336 29.55 14.78 6.05
CA GLU A 336 29.61 16.24 5.96
C GLU A 336 28.90 16.92 7.13
N ASN A 337 27.72 16.44 7.51
CA ASN A 337 26.91 16.96 8.61
C ASN A 337 27.33 16.42 9.99
N GLY A 338 28.14 15.35 10.05
CA GLY A 338 28.42 14.65 11.28
C GLY A 338 27.14 14.13 11.96
N LEU A 339 27.12 14.15 13.30
CA LEU A 339 25.96 13.71 14.06
C LEU A 339 24.81 14.71 13.91
N MET A 340 23.60 14.18 13.73
CA MET A 340 22.37 14.93 13.59
C MET A 340 21.29 14.38 14.51
N ALA A 341 20.49 15.27 15.09
CA ALA A 341 19.27 14.92 15.81
C ALA A 341 18.07 15.61 15.16
N GLY A 342 16.92 14.94 15.12
CA GLY A 342 15.75 15.43 14.42
C GLY A 342 14.48 14.71 14.83
N VAL A 343 13.40 14.99 14.10
CA VAL A 343 12.10 14.33 14.28
C VAL A 343 11.52 14.03 12.90
N ALA A 344 11.04 12.81 12.69
CA ALA A 344 10.15 12.52 11.56
C ALA A 344 8.72 12.89 11.93
N LEU A 345 8.00 13.57 11.05
CA LEU A 345 6.57 13.86 11.13
C LEU A 345 5.88 13.24 9.92
N TYR A 346 4.84 12.47 10.15
CA TYR A 346 4.14 11.76 9.07
C TYR A 346 2.72 11.37 9.48
N ASN A 347 1.90 10.94 8.53
CA ASN A 347 0.47 10.69 8.77
C ASN A 347 -0.05 9.39 8.17
N GLY A 348 0.77 8.36 7.94
CA GLY A 348 0.25 7.12 7.32
C GLY A 348 1.09 5.90 7.63
N VAL A 349 0.44 4.86 8.16
CA VAL A 349 1.04 3.52 8.38
C VAL A 349 0.16 2.41 7.83
N ILE A 350 -1.16 2.50 8.04
CA ILE A 350 -2.10 1.40 7.80
C ILE A 350 -3.06 1.73 6.65
N THR A 351 -3.88 2.77 6.80
CA THR A 351 -4.89 3.10 5.79
C THR A 351 -4.34 4.13 4.79
N PRO A 352 -4.47 3.88 3.46
CA PRO A 352 -4.08 4.87 2.46
C PRO A 352 -4.83 6.18 2.65
N LYS A 353 -4.20 7.32 2.36
CA LYS A 353 -4.81 8.64 2.52
C LYS A 353 -4.72 9.46 1.23
N PRO A 354 -5.69 10.36 0.98
CA PRO A 354 -5.61 11.27 -0.17
C PRO A 354 -4.35 12.14 -0.11
N VAL A 355 -3.92 12.54 1.10
CA VAL A 355 -2.68 13.27 1.33
C VAL A 355 -1.82 12.48 2.32
N GLU A 356 -0.62 12.13 1.88
CA GLU A 356 0.41 11.48 2.69
C GLU A 356 1.64 12.37 2.74
N TYR A 357 2.24 12.53 3.92
CA TYR A 357 3.46 13.30 4.08
C TYR A 357 4.48 12.60 4.98
N LEU A 358 5.75 12.89 4.73
CA LEU A 358 6.89 12.53 5.57
C LEU A 358 7.87 13.71 5.57
N VAL A 359 8.11 14.29 6.73
CA VAL A 359 9.01 15.43 6.93
C VAL A 359 10.00 15.09 8.03
N MET A 360 11.30 15.20 7.74
CA MET A 360 12.40 14.81 8.64
C MET A 360 13.42 15.95 8.77
N PRO A 361 13.12 17.01 9.53
CA PRO A 361 14.10 18.03 9.90
C PRO A 361 15.14 17.46 10.85
N PHE A 362 16.39 17.83 10.62
CA PHE A 362 17.53 17.53 11.46
C PHE A 362 18.31 18.81 11.77
N TYR A 363 18.86 18.88 12.97
CA TYR A 363 19.92 19.82 13.32
C TYR A 363 21.26 19.08 13.30
N SER A 364 22.21 19.59 12.52
CA SER A 364 23.59 19.09 12.45
C SER A 364 24.44 19.77 13.51
N PHE A 365 25.04 18.98 14.40
CA PHE A 365 25.89 19.50 15.47
C PHE A 365 27.27 19.94 14.96
N ASN A 366 27.76 19.34 13.87
CA ASN A 366 29.07 19.70 13.32
C ASN A 366 29.03 21.00 12.51
N GLN A 367 27.96 21.24 11.75
CA GLN A 367 27.84 22.43 10.90
C GLN A 367 26.98 23.53 11.51
N SER A 368 26.27 23.26 12.61
CA SER A 368 25.30 24.17 13.25
C SER A 368 24.21 24.66 12.27
N LYS A 369 23.77 23.78 11.36
CA LYS A 369 22.79 24.06 10.30
C LYS A 369 21.63 23.04 10.29
N LEU A 370 20.53 23.43 9.66
CA LEU A 370 19.41 22.53 9.37
C LEU A 370 19.71 21.67 8.13
N ALA A 371 19.44 20.38 8.26
CA ALA A 371 19.43 19.40 7.18
C ALA A 371 18.10 18.63 7.20
N GLY A 372 17.76 17.94 6.13
CA GLY A 372 16.58 17.09 6.14
C GLY A 372 15.97 16.80 4.79
N PHE A 373 14.80 16.19 4.90
CA PHE A 373 14.02 15.67 3.79
C PHE A 373 12.54 15.95 4.04
N GLY A 374 11.81 16.29 2.99
CA GLY A 374 10.36 16.39 3.03
C GLY A 374 9.75 15.77 1.78
N LYS A 375 8.64 15.06 1.93
CA LYS A 375 7.82 14.52 0.85
C LYS A 375 6.36 14.73 1.20
N ILE A 376 5.58 15.21 0.24
CA ILE A 376 4.12 15.22 0.28
C ILE A 376 3.59 14.61 -1.00
N SER A 377 2.62 13.73 -0.88
CA SER A 377 1.97 13.03 -1.99
C SER A 377 0.46 13.25 -1.92
N TYR A 378 -0.15 13.59 -3.06
CA TYR A 378 -1.59 13.63 -3.23
C TYR A 378 -2.02 12.50 -4.17
N GLN A 379 -2.91 11.63 -3.69
CA GLN A 379 -3.43 10.49 -4.41
C GLN A 379 -4.83 10.80 -4.96
N PHE A 380 -4.96 10.78 -6.28
CA PHE A 380 -6.22 10.93 -7.00
C PHE A 380 -6.65 9.58 -7.59
N THR A 381 -7.88 9.16 -7.26
CA THR A 381 -8.42 7.85 -7.62
C THR A 381 -9.76 7.99 -8.34
N PRO A 382 -9.76 8.20 -9.66
CA PRO A 382 -11.01 8.34 -10.41
C PRO A 382 -11.78 7.02 -10.43
N TYR A 383 -13.10 7.11 -10.29
CA TYR A 383 -14.00 5.96 -10.41
C TYR A 383 -14.09 5.47 -11.86
N ASN A 384 -14.10 4.15 -12.04
CA ASN A 384 -14.28 3.46 -13.31
C ASN A 384 -13.56 4.09 -14.52
N ASN A 385 -12.27 4.38 -14.36
CA ASN A 385 -11.44 5.03 -15.37
C ASN A 385 -10.22 4.16 -15.73
N LEU A 386 -9.66 4.36 -16.93
CA LEU A 386 -8.40 3.74 -17.37
C LEU A 386 -7.25 4.05 -16.39
N ILE A 387 -7.21 5.27 -15.87
CA ILE A 387 -6.32 5.63 -14.77
C ILE A 387 -6.91 5.03 -13.49
N ARG A 388 -6.21 4.07 -12.88
CA ARG A 388 -6.60 3.57 -11.55
C ARG A 388 -6.23 4.58 -10.47
N MET A 389 -5.02 5.11 -10.53
CA MET A 389 -4.52 6.03 -9.52
C MET A 389 -3.48 6.96 -10.12
N ALA A 390 -3.62 8.26 -9.89
CA ALA A 390 -2.63 9.27 -10.19
C ALA A 390 -2.07 9.82 -8.87
N THR A 391 -0.76 9.73 -8.66
CA THR A 391 -0.07 10.22 -7.46
C THR A 391 0.82 11.39 -7.84
N PHE A 392 0.45 12.58 -7.39
CA PHE A 392 1.31 13.75 -7.47
C PHE A 392 2.23 13.77 -6.24
N THR A 393 3.52 14.05 -6.42
CA THR A 393 4.51 14.07 -5.34
C THR A 393 5.38 15.30 -5.43
N LEU A 394 5.52 16.01 -4.32
CA LEU A 394 6.53 17.03 -4.12
C LEU A 394 7.53 16.54 -3.08
N GLN A 395 8.81 16.73 -3.36
CA GLN A 395 9.90 16.32 -2.49
C GLN A 395 10.97 17.42 -2.42
N GLY A 396 11.49 17.65 -1.22
CA GLY A 396 12.63 18.52 -0.95
C GLY A 396 13.70 17.79 -0.15
N THR A 397 14.97 18.12 -0.39
CA THR A 397 16.10 17.55 0.33
C THR A 397 17.21 18.59 0.46
N GLN A 398 17.81 18.67 1.64
CA GLN A 398 18.99 19.48 1.92
C GLN A 398 19.90 18.73 2.90
N PHE A 399 21.17 18.55 2.54
CA PHE A 399 22.19 18.00 3.44
C PHE A 399 23.53 18.68 3.16
N GLY A 400 24.46 18.52 4.10
CA GLY A 400 25.79 19.09 4.03
C GLY A 400 26.61 18.50 2.87
N ALA A 401 27.52 19.32 2.38
CA ALA A 401 28.44 19.02 1.30
C ALA A 401 29.86 19.51 1.62
N PRO A 402 30.89 19.04 0.89
CA PRO A 402 32.28 19.44 1.12
C PRO A 402 32.46 20.95 1.10
N GLY A 403 33.38 21.45 1.93
CA GLY A 403 33.65 22.89 2.06
C GLY A 403 32.64 23.65 2.93
N ASN A 404 31.94 22.96 3.84
CA ASN A 404 30.87 23.54 4.67
C ASN A 404 29.71 24.16 3.86
N LEU A 405 29.50 23.61 2.66
CA LEU A 405 28.40 23.94 1.76
C LEU A 405 27.23 22.98 2.00
N ASP A 406 26.14 23.19 1.27
CA ASP A 406 24.96 22.33 1.28
C ASP A 406 24.60 21.95 -0.16
N TYR A 407 24.18 20.70 -0.36
CA TYR A 407 23.51 20.32 -1.61
C TYR A 407 22.00 20.32 -1.40
N ARG A 408 21.27 20.64 -2.45
CA ARG A 408 19.81 20.74 -2.44
C ARG A 408 19.21 19.97 -3.61
N LYS A 409 18.00 19.44 -3.38
CA LYS A 409 17.18 18.82 -4.40
C LYS A 409 15.71 19.17 -4.18
N LEU A 410 15.03 19.56 -5.25
CA LEU A 410 13.59 19.71 -5.31
C LEU A 410 13.07 18.80 -6.43
N MET A 411 12.01 18.05 -6.19
CA MET A 411 11.39 17.18 -7.17
C MET A 411 9.87 17.37 -7.16
N ALA A 412 9.28 17.54 -8.33
CA ALA A 412 7.86 17.42 -8.56
C ALA A 412 7.62 16.24 -9.51
N GLY A 413 6.73 15.33 -9.16
CA GLY A 413 6.50 14.10 -9.93
C GLY A 413 5.04 13.71 -10.00
N LEU A 414 4.70 13.00 -11.07
CA LEU A 414 3.40 12.40 -11.30
C LEU A 414 3.62 10.93 -11.66
N THR A 415 2.95 10.04 -10.94
CA THR A 415 2.89 8.61 -11.27
C THR A 415 1.45 8.23 -11.58
N ILE A 416 1.22 7.60 -12.72
CA ILE A 416 -0.09 7.12 -13.18
C ILE A 416 -0.02 5.60 -13.22
N ASN A 417 -0.85 4.96 -12.41
CA ASN A 417 -1.07 3.51 -12.43
C ASN A 417 -2.31 3.22 -13.27
N LEU A 418 -2.19 2.37 -14.27
CA LEU A 418 -3.30 2.00 -15.14
C LEU A 418 -4.15 0.90 -14.49
N ARG A 419 -5.44 0.90 -14.81
CA ARG A 419 -6.40 -0.10 -14.35
C ARG A 419 -6.17 -1.40 -15.12
N LYS A 420 -6.23 -2.51 -14.40
CA LYS A 420 -6.21 -3.86 -14.98
C LYS A 420 -7.60 -4.20 -15.52
N ASN A 421 -7.67 -4.94 -16.61
CA ASN A 421 -8.94 -5.47 -17.12
C ASN A 421 -9.61 -6.45 -16.13
N ARG A 422 -8.80 -7.24 -15.41
CA ARG A 422 -9.21 -8.10 -14.29
C ARG A 422 -8.18 -7.99 -13.18
N SER A 423 -8.61 -7.96 -11.90
CA SER A 423 -7.67 -7.86 -10.77
C SER A 423 -6.69 -9.04 -10.67
N THR A 424 -7.13 -10.23 -11.11
CA THR A 424 -6.32 -11.45 -11.21
C THR A 424 -5.23 -11.40 -12.28
N ASN A 425 -5.26 -10.42 -13.19
CA ASN A 425 -4.21 -10.25 -14.18
C ASN A 425 -2.90 -9.84 -13.48
N PRO A 426 -1.80 -10.60 -13.62
CA PRO A 426 -0.53 -10.28 -12.95
C PRO A 426 0.19 -9.10 -13.59
N PHE A 427 -0.21 -8.68 -14.80
CA PHE A 427 0.42 -7.58 -15.50
C PHE A 427 0.01 -6.22 -14.92
N GLN A 428 0.99 -5.36 -14.67
CA GLN A 428 0.78 -3.98 -14.23
C GLN A 428 1.51 -3.01 -15.15
N HIS A 429 0.89 -1.86 -15.34
CA HIS A 429 1.41 -0.78 -16.18
C HIS A 429 1.40 0.51 -15.36
N SER A 430 2.53 1.20 -15.34
CA SER A 430 2.60 2.55 -14.79
C SER A 430 3.44 3.47 -15.65
N ILE A 431 3.06 4.74 -15.65
CA ILE A 431 3.78 5.82 -16.32
C ILE A 431 4.18 6.81 -15.24
N HIS A 432 5.42 7.27 -15.26
CA HIS A 432 5.87 8.31 -14.35
C HIS A 432 6.63 9.42 -15.07
N GLY A 433 6.42 10.65 -14.62
CA GLY A 433 7.17 11.82 -15.03
C GLY A 433 7.66 12.55 -13.79
N ARG A 434 8.91 13.01 -13.78
CA ARG A 434 9.43 13.88 -12.72
C ARG A 434 10.28 15.02 -13.29
N PHE A 435 10.07 16.21 -12.72
CA PHE A 435 10.95 17.35 -12.88
C PHE A 435 11.79 17.47 -11.61
N THR A 436 13.10 17.50 -11.76
CA THR A 436 14.05 17.59 -10.65
C THR A 436 14.94 18.80 -10.84
N MET A 437 15.06 19.63 -9.81
CA MET A 437 16.12 20.61 -9.66
C MET A 437 17.11 20.09 -8.63
N ALA A 438 18.40 20.03 -8.97
CA ALA A 438 19.44 19.54 -8.06
C ALA A 438 20.71 20.40 -8.14
N SER A 439 21.43 20.55 -7.03
CA SER A 439 22.71 21.25 -7.02
C SER A 439 23.71 20.66 -8.00
N ASP A 440 24.39 21.48 -8.79
CA ASP A 440 25.43 21.03 -9.73
C ASP A 440 26.52 20.22 -9.01
N LEU A 441 26.62 18.93 -9.35
CA LEU A 441 27.47 17.99 -8.63
C LEU A 441 28.96 18.32 -8.80
N ASN A 442 29.38 18.77 -9.97
CA ASN A 442 30.77 19.16 -10.20
C ASN A 442 31.17 20.37 -9.36
N GLN A 443 30.30 21.38 -9.27
CA GLN A 443 30.54 22.53 -8.41
C GLN A 443 30.60 22.12 -6.94
N VAL A 444 29.67 21.27 -6.48
CA VAL A 444 29.66 20.74 -5.11
C VAL A 444 30.96 20.00 -4.77
N ILE A 445 31.38 19.08 -5.65
CA ILE A 445 32.60 18.28 -5.45
C ILE A 445 33.86 19.15 -5.42
N ASN A 446 33.87 20.24 -6.20
CA ASN A 446 34.96 21.22 -6.23
C ASN A 446 34.82 22.32 -5.16
N MET A 447 33.93 22.14 -4.17
CA MET A 447 33.71 23.06 -3.04
C MET A 447 33.31 24.47 -3.49
N GLN A 448 32.55 24.56 -4.57
CA GLN A 448 32.01 25.82 -5.11
C GLN A 448 30.51 25.94 -4.78
N GLN A 449 30.03 27.17 -4.65
CA GLN A 449 28.60 27.44 -4.48
C GLN A 449 27.83 26.94 -5.71
N ALA A 450 27.09 25.86 -5.52
CA ALA A 450 26.45 25.15 -6.63
C ALA A 450 25.17 25.83 -7.10
N LYS A 451 25.05 26.01 -8.43
CA LYS A 451 23.78 26.36 -9.09
C LYS A 451 22.84 25.15 -9.10
N MET A 452 21.55 25.38 -9.37
CA MET A 452 20.56 24.31 -9.50
C MET A 452 20.39 23.93 -10.97
N ASN A 453 20.79 22.72 -11.33
CA ASN A 453 20.56 22.14 -12.65
C ASN A 453 19.15 21.55 -12.72
N ARG A 454 18.57 21.57 -13.91
CA ARG A 454 17.18 21.15 -14.19
C ARG A 454 17.18 19.87 -15.01
N TYR A 455 16.38 18.91 -14.57
CA TYR A 455 16.25 17.59 -15.19
C TYR A 455 14.79 17.22 -15.36
N ILE A 456 14.46 16.60 -16.49
CA ILE A 456 13.15 15.99 -16.74
C ILE A 456 13.39 14.51 -16.99
N GLN A 457 12.59 13.66 -16.35
CA GLN A 457 12.64 12.22 -16.49
C GLN A 457 11.24 11.68 -16.75
N PHE A 458 11.12 10.79 -17.72
CA PHE A 458 9.93 10.03 -18.03
C PHE A 458 10.24 8.54 -17.97
N GLY A 459 9.30 7.74 -17.52
CA GLY A 459 9.44 6.29 -17.58
C GLY A 459 8.09 5.59 -17.70
N TYR A 460 8.15 4.43 -18.34
CA TYR A 460 7.06 3.48 -18.46
C TYR A 460 7.52 2.16 -17.85
N ASN A 461 6.81 1.71 -16.82
CA ASN A 461 7.02 0.41 -16.21
C ASN A 461 5.95 -0.57 -16.72
N PHE A 462 6.43 -1.73 -17.13
CA PHE A 462 5.61 -2.90 -17.41
C PHE A 462 6.14 -4.07 -16.59
N GLU A 463 5.31 -4.57 -15.69
CA GLU A 463 5.71 -5.64 -14.77
C GLU A 463 4.71 -6.79 -14.77
N LYS A 464 5.21 -7.99 -14.50
CA LYS A 464 4.40 -9.15 -14.15
C LYS A 464 4.66 -9.49 -12.69
N ASP A 465 3.72 -9.12 -11.84
CA ASP A 465 3.76 -9.44 -10.42
C ASP A 465 3.21 -10.85 -10.19
N SER A 466 4.12 -11.82 -10.08
CA SER A 466 3.77 -13.23 -9.92
C SER A 466 4.80 -13.97 -9.08
N PRO A 467 4.40 -14.98 -8.28
CA PRO A 467 5.34 -15.85 -7.59
C PRO A 467 6.25 -16.65 -8.52
N VAL A 468 5.83 -16.86 -9.79
CA VAL A 468 6.57 -17.66 -10.77
C VAL A 468 6.91 -16.83 -11.98
N ASN A 469 8.20 -16.77 -12.27
CA ASN A 469 8.78 -16.04 -13.38
C ASN A 469 8.31 -14.58 -13.46
N PRO A 470 8.54 -13.77 -12.40
CA PRO A 470 8.24 -12.34 -12.44
C PRO A 470 9.21 -11.62 -13.36
N PHE A 471 8.75 -10.48 -13.90
CA PHE A 471 9.62 -9.56 -14.61
C PHE A 471 9.22 -8.10 -14.39
N HIS A 472 10.17 -7.22 -14.63
CA HIS A 472 10.00 -5.77 -14.63
C HIS A 472 10.78 -5.17 -15.80
N LEU A 473 10.07 -4.45 -16.66
CA LEU A 473 10.63 -3.68 -17.77
C LEU A 473 10.43 -2.19 -17.49
N LEU A 474 11.52 -1.42 -17.44
CA LEU A 474 11.49 0.04 -17.42
C LEU A 474 12.04 0.56 -18.75
N VAL A 475 11.23 1.33 -19.47
CA VAL A 475 11.70 2.19 -20.56
C VAL A 475 11.74 3.61 -20.02
N SER A 476 12.89 4.28 -20.13
CA SER A 476 13.12 5.57 -19.50
C SER A 476 13.78 6.56 -20.45
N PHE A 477 13.42 7.83 -20.28
CA PHE A 477 14.04 8.97 -20.93
C PHE A 477 14.43 9.98 -19.86
N GLU A 478 15.59 10.58 -20.02
CA GLU A 478 16.08 11.66 -19.16
C GLU A 478 16.70 12.77 -20.01
N ALA A 479 16.42 14.02 -19.66
CA ALA A 479 17.07 15.17 -20.27
C ALA A 479 17.42 16.23 -19.23
N GLY A 480 18.55 16.88 -19.45
CA GLY A 480 18.93 18.14 -18.82
C GLY A 480 19.23 19.20 -19.89
N GLU A 481 19.82 20.33 -19.48
CA GLU A 481 20.09 21.43 -20.41
C GLU A 481 21.09 21.07 -21.53
N THR A 482 22.01 20.16 -21.26
CA THR A 482 23.14 19.84 -22.15
C THR A 482 23.18 18.37 -22.59
N PHE A 483 22.19 17.57 -22.18
CA PHE A 483 22.14 16.16 -22.56
C PHE A 483 20.72 15.61 -22.60
N SER A 484 20.55 14.54 -23.35
CA SER A 484 19.39 13.66 -23.27
C SER A 484 19.81 12.21 -23.52
N LYS A 485 19.15 11.29 -22.82
CA LYS A 485 19.42 9.86 -22.90
C LYS A 485 18.15 9.05 -22.78
N THR A 486 18.17 7.86 -23.36
CA THR A 486 17.11 6.87 -23.26
C THR A 486 17.71 5.54 -22.84
N ALA A 487 16.95 4.77 -22.08
CA ALA A 487 17.38 3.46 -21.61
C ALA A 487 16.21 2.48 -21.45
N LEU A 488 16.54 1.21 -21.63
CA LEU A 488 15.71 0.05 -21.36
C LEU A 488 16.40 -0.79 -20.28
N ASP A 489 15.68 -1.07 -19.18
CA ASP A 489 16.14 -1.93 -18.10
C ASP A 489 15.12 -3.06 -17.89
N PHE A 490 15.48 -4.27 -18.33
CA PHE A 490 14.64 -5.46 -18.23
C PHE A 490 15.21 -6.42 -17.20
N ASN A 491 14.41 -6.73 -16.18
CA ASN A 491 14.76 -7.65 -15.11
C ASN A 491 13.78 -8.82 -15.15
N TYR A 492 14.30 -10.04 -15.28
CA TYR A 492 13.53 -11.27 -15.33
C TYR A 492 14.12 -12.30 -14.37
N ARG A 493 13.27 -12.99 -13.63
CA ARG A 493 13.70 -14.12 -12.80
C ARG A 493 13.18 -15.42 -13.37
N GLN A 494 14.05 -16.33 -13.81
CA GLN A 494 13.67 -17.72 -14.00
C GLN A 494 13.60 -18.39 -12.63
N SER A 495 12.41 -18.71 -12.16
CA SER A 495 12.17 -19.27 -10.83
C SER A 495 12.59 -20.75 -10.78
N TYR A 496 13.29 -21.14 -9.72
CA TYR A 496 13.59 -22.54 -9.41
C TYR A 496 12.52 -23.13 -8.49
N SER A 497 12.17 -22.39 -7.43
CA SER A 497 11.11 -22.76 -6.48
C SER A 497 10.60 -21.52 -5.75
N GLY A 498 9.32 -21.18 -5.93
CA GLY A 498 8.72 -19.98 -5.33
C GLY A 498 9.33 -18.67 -5.84
N ARG A 499 9.07 -17.58 -5.12
CA ARG A 499 9.38 -16.21 -5.56
C ARG A 499 10.86 -15.83 -5.42
N ASP A 500 11.55 -16.37 -4.42
CA ASP A 500 12.86 -15.84 -3.98
C ASP A 500 14.08 -16.62 -4.47
N LYS A 501 13.86 -17.79 -5.08
CA LYS A 501 14.93 -18.66 -5.57
C LYS A 501 14.83 -18.80 -7.08
N GLY A 502 15.89 -18.39 -7.77
CA GLY A 502 15.95 -18.44 -9.22
C GLY A 502 17.24 -17.90 -9.80
N LEU A 503 17.28 -17.86 -11.12
CA LEU A 503 18.23 -17.12 -11.92
C LEU A 503 17.65 -15.74 -12.24
N ASP A 504 18.21 -14.71 -11.64
CA ASP A 504 17.98 -13.31 -11.97
C ASP A 504 18.79 -12.95 -13.22
N ILE A 505 18.11 -12.40 -14.21
CA ILE A 505 18.64 -11.95 -15.49
C ILE A 505 18.26 -10.47 -15.63
N ARG A 506 19.26 -9.60 -15.71
CA ARG A 506 19.05 -8.18 -16.05
C ARG A 506 19.70 -7.87 -17.38
N VAL A 507 18.93 -7.27 -18.28
CA VAL A 507 19.40 -6.72 -19.55
C VAL A 507 19.21 -5.22 -19.49
N PHE A 508 20.29 -4.47 -19.68
CA PHE A 508 20.22 -3.02 -19.78
C PHE A 508 20.79 -2.57 -21.11
N ALA A 509 20.07 -1.68 -21.80
CA ALA A 509 20.53 -1.01 -23.01
C ALA A 509 20.27 0.49 -22.88
N GLY A 510 21.28 1.31 -23.14
CA GLY A 510 21.16 2.76 -23.05
C GLY A 510 21.89 3.47 -24.18
N ALA A 511 21.37 4.62 -24.59
CA ALA A 511 22.01 5.50 -25.56
C ALA A 511 21.78 6.98 -25.22
N MET A 512 22.82 7.79 -25.43
CA MET A 512 22.75 9.25 -25.46
C MET A 512 22.12 9.69 -26.78
N LEU A 513 21.09 10.51 -26.72
CA LEU A 513 20.40 11.06 -27.88
C LEU A 513 21.00 12.41 -28.29
N GLY A 514 21.46 13.17 -27.30
CA GLY A 514 22.26 14.39 -27.48
C GLY A 514 23.15 14.59 -26.27
N ASN A 515 24.38 15.04 -26.48
CA ASN A 515 25.27 15.39 -25.38
C ASN A 515 26.27 16.46 -25.84
N SER A 516 26.09 17.68 -25.34
CA SER A 516 27.05 18.78 -25.43
C SER A 516 27.64 19.13 -24.05
N SER A 517 27.31 18.35 -23.02
CA SER A 517 27.76 18.56 -21.66
C SER A 517 29.27 18.32 -21.57
N SER A 518 29.97 19.24 -20.92
CA SER A 518 31.34 19.00 -20.45
C SER A 518 31.36 18.10 -19.20
N ASP A 519 30.21 17.91 -18.55
CA ASP A 519 30.06 17.03 -17.39
C ASP A 519 29.85 15.58 -17.83
N SER A 520 30.86 14.75 -17.55
CA SER A 520 30.82 13.32 -17.85
C SER A 520 29.77 12.55 -17.04
N PHE A 521 29.34 13.05 -15.87
CA PHE A 521 28.40 12.34 -15.00
C PHE A 521 27.02 12.13 -15.64
N HIS A 522 26.63 12.99 -16.58
CA HIS A 522 25.35 12.88 -17.27
C HIS A 522 25.29 11.71 -18.28
N SER A 523 26.45 11.23 -18.74
CA SER A 523 26.55 10.11 -19.69
C SER A 523 26.37 8.75 -19.02
N LEU A 524 26.29 7.66 -19.78
CA LEU A 524 25.98 6.33 -19.24
C LEU A 524 27.18 5.73 -18.51
N ALA A 525 27.00 5.29 -17.26
CA ALA A 525 28.06 4.67 -16.47
C ALA A 525 28.19 3.16 -16.80
N PRO A 526 29.41 2.66 -17.10
CA PRO A 526 29.65 1.22 -17.23
C PRO A 526 29.43 0.45 -15.92
N ALA A 527 29.74 1.05 -14.76
CA ALA A 527 29.59 0.46 -13.44
C ALA A 527 28.53 1.16 -12.60
N GLY A 528 28.07 0.46 -11.56
CA GLY A 528 27.20 1.03 -10.52
C GLY A 528 27.81 2.30 -9.91
N ARG A 529 26.97 3.34 -9.81
CA ARG A 529 27.40 4.67 -9.37
C ARG A 529 27.58 4.70 -7.86
N SER A 530 28.67 5.32 -7.42
CA SER A 530 28.86 5.73 -6.04
C SER A 530 28.13 7.04 -5.74
N GLY A 531 28.02 7.41 -4.47
CA GLY A 531 27.36 8.64 -4.03
C GLY A 531 27.90 9.90 -4.74
N ARG A 532 29.19 9.91 -5.08
CA ARG A 532 29.92 11.02 -5.71
C ARG A 532 29.63 11.12 -7.22
N GLU A 533 28.93 10.16 -7.81
CA GLU A 533 28.60 10.11 -9.24
C GLU A 533 27.08 10.30 -9.49
N LEU A 534 26.29 10.42 -8.42
CA LEU A 534 24.83 10.55 -8.49
C LEU A 534 24.42 12.03 -8.50
N TYR A 535 24.41 12.63 -9.70
CA TYR A 535 24.08 14.05 -9.91
C TYR A 535 22.63 14.43 -9.55
N LEU A 536 21.73 13.45 -9.42
CA LEU A 536 20.37 13.67 -8.90
C LEU A 536 20.25 13.46 -7.40
N TYR A 537 21.35 13.13 -6.70
CA TYR A 537 21.39 12.84 -5.27
C TYR A 537 20.35 11.79 -4.82
N ASP A 538 20.01 10.85 -5.71
CA ASP A 538 19.14 9.72 -5.38
C ASP A 538 19.85 8.80 -4.36
N GLY A 539 19.07 8.16 -3.49
CA GLY A 539 19.56 7.24 -2.46
C GLY A 539 20.20 7.88 -1.22
N ILE A 540 20.39 7.06 -0.19
CA ILE A 540 20.99 7.44 1.10
C ILE A 540 22.46 6.98 1.10
N TYR A 541 23.38 7.93 1.25
CA TYR A 541 24.82 7.68 1.24
C TYR A 541 25.46 8.36 2.46
N PRO A 542 25.85 7.60 3.50
CA PRO A 542 26.52 8.16 4.67
C PRO A 542 27.84 8.86 4.32
N ASP A 543 28.55 8.40 3.30
CA ASP A 543 29.78 9.00 2.79
C ASP A 543 29.66 9.35 1.30
N ARG A 544 28.69 10.21 0.96
CA ARG A 544 28.30 10.53 -0.42
C ARG A 544 29.47 11.01 -1.27
N PHE A 545 30.27 11.96 -0.78
CA PHE A 545 31.25 12.66 -1.60
C PHE A 545 32.65 12.05 -1.54
N ALA A 546 32.84 10.92 -0.85
CA ALA A 546 34.15 10.27 -0.84
C ALA A 546 34.58 9.80 -2.23
N VAL A 547 35.86 10.00 -2.51
CA VAL A 547 36.52 9.33 -3.63
C VAL A 547 36.73 7.87 -3.24
N PHE A 548 36.30 6.95 -4.09
CA PHE A 548 36.58 5.53 -3.93
C PHE A 548 38.06 5.22 -4.22
N PRO A 549 38.73 4.32 -3.49
CA PRO A 549 38.30 3.57 -2.30
C PRO A 549 38.77 4.22 -0.99
N GLY A 550 38.62 5.54 -0.83
CA GLY A 550 39.20 6.31 0.28
C GLY A 550 38.63 6.01 1.67
N SER A 551 37.47 5.34 1.76
CA SER A 551 36.88 4.87 3.02
C SER A 551 36.10 3.58 2.80
N PHE A 552 35.75 2.86 3.88
CA PHE A 552 34.83 1.72 3.76
C PHE A 552 33.49 2.14 3.14
N LEU A 553 32.90 3.25 3.61
CA LEU A 553 31.59 3.72 3.15
C LEU A 553 31.59 4.23 1.69
N SER A 554 32.74 4.66 1.16
CA SER A 554 32.90 5.03 -0.26
C SER A 554 32.68 3.85 -1.22
N ARG A 555 32.66 2.62 -0.71
CA ARG A 555 32.41 1.39 -1.48
C ARG A 555 30.92 1.14 -1.73
N GLN A 556 30.03 1.95 -1.17
CA GLN A 556 28.61 1.87 -1.44
C GLN A 556 28.31 2.22 -2.90
N ILE A 557 27.41 1.45 -3.53
CA ILE A 557 26.91 1.70 -4.88
C ILE A 557 25.40 1.59 -4.99
N THR A 558 24.88 2.21 -6.04
CA THR A 558 23.58 1.91 -6.62
C THR A 558 23.83 1.30 -7.99
N PHE A 559 23.27 0.10 -8.23
CA PHE A 559 23.24 -0.45 -9.57
C PHE A 559 22.30 0.40 -10.43
N SER A 560 22.89 1.03 -11.43
CA SER A 560 22.23 1.79 -12.48
C SER A 560 23.00 1.55 -13.78
N GLU A 561 22.34 1.71 -14.91
CA GLU A 561 23.00 1.68 -16.22
C GLU A 561 23.78 0.35 -16.43
N GLY A 562 25.07 0.40 -16.76
CA GLY A 562 25.87 -0.78 -17.14
C GLY A 562 26.05 -1.84 -16.05
N GLY A 563 25.84 -1.49 -14.78
CA GLY A 563 25.68 -2.47 -13.71
C GLY A 563 26.90 -3.31 -13.35
N LEU A 564 28.10 -3.01 -13.89
CA LEU A 564 29.34 -3.61 -13.37
C LEU A 564 29.54 -3.23 -11.91
N VAL A 565 30.03 -4.17 -11.11
CA VAL A 565 30.42 -3.97 -9.71
C VAL A 565 31.78 -3.27 -9.65
N SER A 566 32.72 -3.71 -10.49
CA SER A 566 34.09 -3.20 -10.47
C SER A 566 34.13 -1.68 -10.72
N PRO A 567 34.96 -0.92 -9.99
CA PRO A 567 34.96 0.55 -9.98
C PRO A 567 35.65 1.16 -11.21
N VAL A 568 35.03 1.02 -12.38
CA VAL A 568 35.68 1.32 -13.67
C VAL A 568 35.31 2.67 -14.28
N ASN A 569 34.30 3.37 -13.77
CA ASN A 569 33.75 4.59 -14.39
C ASN A 569 34.79 5.69 -14.63
N HIS A 570 35.65 5.97 -13.66
CA HIS A 570 36.68 7.01 -13.81
C HIS A 570 37.76 6.64 -14.85
N ALA A 571 38.09 5.36 -14.98
CA ALA A 571 39.17 4.89 -15.84
C ALA A 571 38.72 4.54 -17.27
N LEU A 572 37.51 3.99 -17.42
CA LEU A 572 36.90 3.68 -18.71
C LEU A 572 36.14 4.88 -19.30
N GLY A 573 35.81 5.86 -18.47
CA GLY A 573 34.92 6.96 -18.84
C GLY A 573 33.46 6.53 -18.92
N TYR A 574 32.61 7.52 -19.17
CA TYR A 574 31.19 7.33 -19.39
C TYR A 574 30.90 7.15 -20.88
N SER A 575 29.92 6.32 -21.20
CA SER A 575 29.64 5.82 -22.54
C SER A 575 28.52 6.60 -23.23
N LYS A 576 28.61 6.77 -24.56
CA LYS A 576 27.49 7.28 -25.36
C LYS A 576 26.43 6.21 -25.58
N TRP A 577 26.81 4.95 -25.65
CA TRP A 577 25.89 3.82 -25.63
C TRP A 577 26.52 2.67 -24.85
N LEU A 578 25.69 1.87 -24.20
CA LEU A 578 26.14 0.62 -23.62
C LEU A 578 25.01 -0.42 -23.61
N LEU A 579 25.41 -1.69 -23.67
CA LEU A 579 24.57 -2.87 -23.51
C LEU A 579 25.19 -3.74 -22.42
N SER A 580 24.38 -4.23 -21.48
CA SER A 580 24.85 -5.11 -20.42
C SER A 580 23.88 -6.25 -20.12
N LEU A 581 24.45 -7.38 -19.74
CA LEU A 581 23.76 -8.57 -19.27
C LEU A 581 24.34 -8.92 -17.89
N SER A 582 23.48 -8.93 -16.88
CA SER A 582 23.82 -9.36 -15.52
C SER A 582 23.06 -10.63 -15.19
N LEU A 583 23.78 -11.63 -14.70
CA LEU A 583 23.24 -12.91 -14.25
C LEU A 583 23.54 -13.05 -12.76
N THR A 584 22.56 -13.48 -11.97
CA THR A 584 22.74 -13.80 -10.56
C THR A 584 21.87 -15.00 -10.23
N SER A 585 22.45 -16.05 -9.63
CA SER A 585 21.69 -17.28 -9.36
C SER A 585 21.66 -17.62 -7.88
N SER A 586 20.56 -18.22 -7.45
CA SER A 586 20.47 -18.86 -6.13
C SER A 586 21.12 -20.24 -6.18
N LEU A 587 21.97 -20.57 -5.21
CA LEU A 587 22.62 -21.89 -5.17
C LEU A 587 21.59 -23.01 -4.87
N PRO A 588 21.75 -24.22 -5.43
CA PRO A 588 20.83 -25.33 -5.20
C PRO A 588 21.03 -26.00 -3.82
N GLY A 589 20.03 -26.77 -3.37
CA GLY A 589 20.11 -27.62 -2.17
C GLY A 589 20.39 -26.85 -0.88
N ILE A 590 21.24 -27.43 -0.02
CA ILE A 590 21.59 -26.83 1.29
C ILE A 590 22.32 -25.49 1.16
N LEU A 591 23.03 -25.28 0.04
CA LEU A 591 23.77 -24.05 -0.24
C LEU A 591 22.84 -22.85 -0.44
N SER A 592 21.56 -23.08 -0.78
CA SER A 592 20.54 -22.02 -0.84
C SER A 592 20.36 -21.28 0.49
N LYS A 593 20.71 -21.91 1.61
CA LYS A 593 20.60 -21.33 2.96
C LYS A 593 21.76 -20.39 3.32
N THR A 594 22.86 -20.41 2.56
CA THR A 594 24.05 -19.59 2.88
C THR A 594 23.86 -18.12 2.54
N GLY A 595 22.85 -17.78 1.72
CA GLY A 595 22.65 -16.42 1.20
C GLY A 595 23.69 -15.99 0.16
N ILE A 596 24.68 -16.84 -0.15
CA ILE A 596 25.70 -16.58 -1.16
C ILE A 596 25.09 -16.84 -2.55
N LYS A 597 25.27 -15.89 -3.46
CA LYS A 597 24.80 -15.97 -4.84
C LYS A 597 25.96 -15.70 -5.81
N PRO A 598 26.30 -16.61 -6.73
CA PRO A 598 27.21 -16.28 -7.83
C PRO A 598 26.57 -15.24 -8.74
N PHE A 599 27.38 -14.34 -9.27
CA PHE A 599 26.99 -13.39 -10.31
C PHE A 599 28.01 -13.36 -11.45
N ALA A 600 27.54 -12.98 -12.63
CA ALA A 600 28.35 -12.69 -13.79
C ALA A 600 27.77 -11.49 -14.53
N ASN A 601 28.61 -10.55 -14.93
CA ASN A 601 28.23 -9.38 -15.71
C ASN A 601 29.03 -9.33 -17.00
N VAL A 602 28.35 -9.03 -18.10
CA VAL A 602 28.93 -8.80 -19.42
C VAL A 602 28.47 -7.45 -19.90
N LEU A 603 29.39 -6.60 -20.34
CA LEU A 603 29.11 -5.26 -20.83
C LEU A 603 29.83 -4.97 -22.14
N LEU A 604 29.11 -4.29 -23.04
CA LEU A 604 29.58 -3.75 -24.31
C LEU A 604 29.35 -2.24 -24.33
N ASN A 605 30.33 -1.46 -24.76
CA ASN A 605 30.19 -0.01 -24.90
C ASN A 605 31.05 0.58 -26.04
N ASP A 606 30.96 1.90 -26.22
CA ASP A 606 31.66 2.67 -27.25
C ASP A 606 33.15 2.93 -26.98
N HIS A 607 33.68 2.53 -25.83
CA HIS A 607 35.05 2.86 -25.43
C HIS A 607 36.08 1.78 -25.79
N GLY A 608 35.69 0.58 -26.18
CA GLY A 608 36.69 -0.48 -26.34
C GLY A 608 37.28 -0.70 -27.74
N LEU A 609 36.95 0.14 -28.72
CA LEU A 609 37.61 0.12 -30.04
C LEU A 609 38.59 1.29 -30.26
N SER A 610 38.57 2.32 -29.42
CA SER A 610 39.36 3.55 -29.58
C SER A 610 40.29 3.89 -28.41
N THR A 611 40.27 3.08 -27.34
CA THR A 611 41.09 3.30 -26.14
C THR A 611 42.24 2.31 -26.04
N ARG A 612 43.16 2.58 -25.10
CA ARG A 612 44.37 1.82 -24.76
C ARG A 612 44.14 0.32 -24.40
N TYR A 613 42.91 -0.19 -24.48
CA TYR A 613 42.46 -1.47 -23.89
C TYR A 613 42.04 -2.55 -24.90
N ASN A 614 42.00 -2.25 -26.21
CA ASN A 614 41.81 -3.22 -27.32
C ASN A 614 40.57 -4.15 -27.27
N SER A 615 39.54 -3.88 -26.45
CA SER A 615 38.28 -4.64 -26.48
C SER A 615 37.08 -3.85 -25.94
N PRO A 616 35.94 -3.80 -26.67
CA PRO A 616 34.65 -3.27 -26.18
C PRO A 616 33.94 -4.17 -25.18
N LEU A 617 34.49 -5.37 -24.91
CA LEU A 617 33.87 -6.37 -24.06
C LEU A 617 34.48 -6.36 -22.65
N PHE A 618 33.63 -6.14 -21.66
CA PHE A 618 33.97 -6.13 -20.24
C PHE A 618 33.23 -7.26 -19.55
N ILE A 619 33.95 -8.12 -18.84
CA ILE A 619 33.38 -9.30 -18.16
C ILE A 619 33.86 -9.32 -16.73
N GLU A 620 32.96 -9.55 -15.79
CA GLU A 620 33.30 -9.87 -14.41
C GLU A 620 32.41 -10.99 -13.87
N ALA A 621 32.94 -11.75 -12.92
CA ALA A 621 32.19 -12.76 -12.20
C ALA A 621 32.69 -12.87 -10.77
N GLY A 622 31.80 -13.26 -9.87
CA GLY A 622 32.12 -13.35 -8.45
C GLY A 622 30.95 -13.82 -7.62
N PHE A 623 30.99 -13.47 -6.34
CA PHE A 623 29.93 -13.80 -5.39
C PHE A 623 29.37 -12.54 -4.76
N LYS A 624 28.07 -12.57 -4.48
CA LYS A 624 27.45 -11.65 -3.54
C LYS A 624 26.91 -12.38 -2.32
N ALA A 625 26.92 -11.71 -1.19
CA ALA A 625 26.39 -12.23 0.07
C ALA A 625 25.84 -11.09 0.93
N GLY A 626 24.96 -11.40 1.87
CA GLY A 626 24.40 -10.44 2.81
C GLY A 626 22.92 -10.67 3.05
N ILE A 627 22.26 -9.66 3.60
CA ILE A 627 20.83 -9.68 3.87
C ILE A 627 20.13 -9.09 2.63
N PRO A 628 19.34 -9.89 1.89
CA PRO A 628 18.63 -9.41 0.70
C PRO A 628 17.82 -8.15 1.01
N ASN A 629 17.86 -7.16 0.11
CA ASN A 629 17.16 -5.88 0.25
C ASN A 629 17.53 -5.02 1.48
N VAL A 630 18.64 -5.33 2.17
CA VAL A 630 19.15 -4.53 3.29
C VAL A 630 20.62 -4.18 3.07
N LEU A 631 21.48 -5.19 3.00
CA LEU A 631 22.92 -5.04 2.78
C LEU A 631 23.41 -6.20 1.93
N GLU A 632 23.88 -5.91 0.73
CA GLU A 632 24.50 -6.89 -0.14
C GLU A 632 25.94 -6.49 -0.47
N ILE A 633 26.89 -7.37 -0.17
CA ILE A 633 28.32 -7.19 -0.47
C ILE A 633 28.63 -8.00 -1.74
N TYR A 634 29.31 -7.37 -2.69
CA TYR A 634 29.72 -7.96 -3.96
C TYR A 634 31.23 -8.08 -4.01
N ILE A 635 31.71 -9.26 -4.40
CA ILE A 635 33.14 -9.62 -4.47
C ILE A 635 33.45 -10.10 -5.89
N PRO A 636 33.91 -9.20 -6.80
CA PRO A 636 34.33 -9.57 -8.14
C PRO A 636 35.69 -10.30 -8.11
N LEU A 637 35.66 -11.60 -8.40
CA LEU A 637 36.84 -12.47 -8.35
C LEU A 637 37.54 -12.51 -9.72
N LEU A 638 36.76 -12.80 -10.76
CA LEU A 638 37.23 -12.90 -12.13
C LEU A 638 36.83 -11.63 -12.86
N VAL A 639 37.77 -11.03 -13.58
CA VAL A 639 37.53 -9.86 -14.41
C VAL A 639 38.35 -9.96 -15.71
N SER A 640 37.86 -9.37 -16.79
CA SER A 640 38.60 -9.27 -18.05
C SER A 640 39.85 -8.38 -17.90
N ASN A 641 40.84 -8.57 -18.78
CA ASN A 641 42.13 -7.87 -18.70
C ASN A 641 42.00 -6.34 -18.68
N ASN A 642 41.02 -5.79 -19.40
CA ASN A 642 40.70 -4.35 -19.43
C ASN A 642 40.11 -3.83 -18.10
N ILE A 643 39.41 -4.65 -17.31
CA ILE A 643 38.99 -4.30 -15.94
C ILE A 643 40.17 -4.48 -14.98
N GLN A 644 40.94 -5.56 -15.14
CA GLN A 644 42.10 -5.85 -14.29
C GLN A 644 43.16 -4.75 -14.35
N SER A 645 43.39 -4.18 -15.53
CA SER A 645 44.40 -3.12 -15.76
C SER A 645 44.08 -1.80 -15.06
N VAL A 646 42.80 -1.56 -14.72
CA VAL A 646 42.36 -0.29 -14.10
C VAL A 646 41.89 -0.42 -12.65
N THR A 647 41.55 -1.63 -12.20
CA THR A 647 40.98 -1.85 -10.84
C THR A 647 41.92 -2.51 -9.84
N GLY A 648 43.06 -3.05 -10.27
CA GLY A 648 44.04 -3.64 -9.37
C GLY A 648 43.54 -4.94 -8.70
N PRO A 649 43.97 -5.24 -7.45
CA PRO A 649 43.65 -6.50 -6.76
C PRO A 649 42.18 -6.61 -6.33
N VAL A 650 41.70 -7.83 -6.05
CA VAL A 650 40.30 -8.12 -5.63
C VAL A 650 39.81 -7.21 -4.50
N LYS A 651 40.65 -6.89 -3.51
CA LYS A 651 40.30 -6.01 -2.38
C LYS A 651 39.82 -4.61 -2.81
N GLU A 652 40.27 -4.13 -3.97
CA GLU A 652 39.90 -2.84 -4.55
C GLU A 652 38.66 -2.92 -5.44
N ARG A 653 38.10 -4.11 -5.63
CA ARG A 653 36.84 -4.33 -6.37
C ARG A 653 35.63 -4.60 -5.48
N ILE A 654 35.84 -4.82 -4.18
CA ILE A 654 34.73 -5.10 -3.24
C ILE A 654 33.87 -3.85 -3.07
N ARG A 655 32.57 -3.99 -3.33
CA ARG A 655 31.53 -2.95 -3.22
C ARG A 655 30.33 -3.49 -2.46
N PHE A 656 29.45 -2.62 -2.00
CA PHE A 656 28.21 -3.05 -1.35
C PHE A 656 27.03 -2.14 -1.71
N VAL A 657 25.82 -2.67 -1.54
CA VAL A 657 24.56 -1.93 -1.66
C VAL A 657 23.91 -1.90 -0.30
N ILE A 658 23.52 -0.71 0.17
CA ILE A 658 22.61 -0.54 1.30
C ILE A 658 21.25 -0.13 0.76
N SER A 659 20.21 -0.88 1.12
CA SER A 659 18.82 -0.59 0.80
C SER A 659 18.05 -0.33 2.08
N LEU A 660 17.66 0.93 2.30
CA LEU A 660 16.86 1.38 3.45
C LEU A 660 15.44 1.77 3.01
N ASP A 661 14.94 1.18 1.93
CA ASP A 661 13.60 1.45 1.44
C ASP A 661 12.57 0.77 2.33
N ILE A 662 12.09 1.52 3.34
CA ILE A 662 11.09 1.08 4.32
C ILE A 662 9.80 0.61 3.62
N SER A 663 9.48 1.15 2.43
CA SER A 663 8.27 0.79 1.68
C SER A 663 8.30 -0.63 1.09
N LYS A 664 9.49 -1.17 0.80
CA LYS A 664 9.67 -2.56 0.39
C LYS A 664 9.75 -3.51 1.59
N GLN A 665 10.28 -3.03 2.71
CA GLN A 665 10.38 -3.81 3.95
C GLN A 665 9.01 -4.02 4.62
N SER A 666 8.10 -3.04 4.54
CA SER A 666 6.73 -3.19 5.06
C SER A 666 5.92 -4.25 4.33
N ARG A 667 6.07 -4.41 3.01
CA ARG A 667 5.45 -5.53 2.27
C ARG A 667 5.91 -6.89 2.77
N ALA A 668 7.19 -7.06 3.09
CA ALA A 668 7.73 -8.31 3.61
C ALA A 668 7.27 -8.64 5.05
N ILE A 669 6.86 -7.63 5.82
CA ILE A 669 6.32 -7.79 7.18
C ILE A 669 4.81 -8.06 7.16
N ILE A 670 4.10 -7.60 6.13
CA ILE A 670 2.66 -7.83 5.95
C ILE A 670 2.38 -9.16 5.22
N GLU A 671 3.32 -9.62 4.37
CA GLU A 671 3.23 -10.91 3.65
C GLU A 671 3.71 -12.13 4.46
N ASN A 672 4.32 -11.93 5.64
CA ASN A 672 4.70 -12.98 6.60
C ASN A 672 3.89 -12.84 7.89
#